data_AF-A0A956I0S6-F1
#
_entry.id   AF-A0A956I0S6-F1
#
_cell.length_a   1.000
_cell.length_b   1.000
_cell.length_c   1.000
_cell.angle_alpha   90.00
_cell.angle_beta   90.00
_cell.angle_gamma   90.00
#
_symmetry.space_group_name_H-M   'P 1'
#
loop_
_entity.id
_entity.type
_entity.pdbx_description
1 polymer ?
#
loop_
_entity_poly.entity_id
_entity_poly.type
_entity_poly.pdbx_seq_one_letter_code
_entity_poly.pdbx_strand_id
1 'polypeptide(L)'
;MRRIALLSATLLALAGCEADSCLNTDGDCVVPTPCAELAIACEGGVAPTVRVLAEGDPIPGGIDALASPGDAVLSNGVVTAVIDAIDHPHYVAPTGGNLLDLTTAAGNDDSLTHLFHGVGLLPEHTITYQRWVLETGDGFAAIQVYGALAGFEEVRVVTRYELRGCEPGIRVRTEIANLTREPHSWSLVDAWYWSGREALPFAPGVGRGFEQPGIVSPVEASWEPMPFMAAGAHADPGATYFEVACDRTALQGWHTEQLSAVGLAPRIVQPRDFETFERFIGVTAGRSVAPAADHALAIREVLFDERRVELRGRLTGEAVFGDEVRASVLVEEGTLATPPEERVPWTEVTPRIDGSFDVSVPAFRDYVVTVRAFGREVLAVEARADFADVDVGSLALPRAGTLTLEATVDGAPDWVMFFVHPADDATDEAVRAHLFGGFFECAPLLGSSTGGSPACNRVLANASTDVAAPPGRYDVFATAGLFATVAHATVTVTEGEVSPVSLALERLPVAPSGTLSGDFHVHGGASFDSTVPDFDRVAAWLAANVDVIAATDHDIVWDYAAARAALGADERLRVRVGLETTGHVLFDLTPGEVVPQVIGHWNVWPLPFAPNGPYRGAPWDELVEPGALFDRFVDAGWPRDTGVIQLNHPWSPAQFGRDLGFPRAVGVDARVPLPREYDGTGPSLVLRTPDGAGFGNADYHTQEVMNGTANEDLQPFRAYWFYLLNQGIVRAGTGNSDSHGLVDNLLGTPRTLVWTDQVLGSFDDAAFNADVRAGHMIGTNGPVIEIATTDASGGARTPSVEAFAPGPGALLSIRVSAAPWVPVDEVRIVVNGRVARTLQAELSHPVDPFGVDGLVRFEGDVALSELLPDGTADAWIVVEAGEALPLTGDLNCDGIPDTGDIDGDGVVDWRDVERDDPIDAAPELCDPDQEIGPLGHPPEPARDAPGYVFLAVTPEGYPFAFTNPLLFDRDGGGFSGPGLEGP
;
A
#
# COMPACT_ATOMS: atom_id res chain seq x y z
N MET A 1 -72.35 -36.24 27.00
CA MET A 1 -72.12 -36.66 25.60
C MET A 1 -71.48 -35.49 24.87
N ARG A 2 -70.14 -35.52 24.79
CA ARG A 2 -69.32 -35.59 23.55
C ARG A 2 -69.09 -34.18 22.94
N ARG A 3 -67.95 -33.52 23.19
CA ARG A 3 -66.61 -33.76 22.60
C ARG A 3 -66.66 -33.85 21.08
N ILE A 4 -66.10 -32.84 20.40
CA ILE A 4 -65.31 -32.84 19.15
C ILE A 4 -65.35 -31.40 18.59
N ALA A 5 -64.18 -30.84 18.25
CA ALA A 5 -63.89 -29.56 17.56
C ALA A 5 -63.04 -28.56 18.38
N LEU A 6 -61.89 -28.99 18.88
CA LEU A 6 -60.80 -28.12 19.30
C LEU A 6 -59.50 -28.93 19.26
N LEU A 7 -59.06 -29.30 18.05
CA LEU A 7 -57.79 -30.03 17.83
C LEU A 7 -57.31 -29.96 16.37
N SER A 8 -57.52 -28.82 15.69
CA SER A 8 -57.07 -28.66 14.29
C SER A 8 -56.47 -27.28 13.97
N ALA A 9 -56.16 -26.45 14.98
CA ALA A 9 -55.54 -25.13 14.78
C ALA A 9 -54.28 -24.90 15.63
N THR A 10 -53.74 -25.94 16.26
CA THR A 10 -52.55 -25.87 17.13
C THR A 10 -51.45 -26.86 16.70
N LEU A 11 -51.55 -27.35 15.46
CA LEU A 11 -50.58 -28.24 14.80
C LEU A 11 -50.09 -27.69 13.44
N LEU A 12 -50.46 -26.45 13.09
CA LEU A 12 -49.96 -25.73 11.90
C LEU A 12 -49.08 -24.51 12.25
N ALA A 13 -48.75 -24.32 13.52
CA ALA A 13 -47.81 -23.28 13.98
C ALA A 13 -46.50 -23.87 14.55
N LEU A 14 -46.26 -25.16 14.30
CA LEU A 14 -45.06 -25.91 14.74
C LEU A 14 -44.42 -26.69 13.56
N ALA A 15 -44.76 -26.33 12.32
CA ALA A 15 -44.24 -26.96 11.10
C ALA A 15 -43.40 -25.97 10.26
N GLY A 16 -42.77 -24.99 10.91
CA GLY A 16 -41.88 -24.00 10.26
C GLY A 16 -40.41 -24.14 10.66
N CYS A 17 -40.05 -25.17 11.44
CA CYS A 17 -38.66 -25.50 11.74
C CYS A 17 -38.35 -26.87 11.14
N GLU A 18 -37.17 -26.97 10.53
CA GLU A 18 -36.42 -28.19 10.19
C GLU A 18 -36.78 -28.94 8.90
N ALA A 19 -35.88 -28.84 7.91
CA ALA A 19 -35.41 -30.02 7.14
C ALA A 19 -34.02 -29.80 6.49
N ASP A 20 -33.70 -28.60 5.98
CA ASP A 20 -32.57 -28.44 5.04
C ASP A 20 -31.41 -27.53 5.49
N SER A 21 -31.41 -26.97 6.71
CA SER A 21 -30.31 -26.11 7.18
C SER A 21 -29.41 -26.83 8.19
N CYS A 22 -28.10 -26.73 7.97
CA CYS A 22 -27.07 -27.36 8.81
C CYS A 22 -26.82 -26.64 10.13
N LEU A 23 -27.51 -25.53 10.38
CA LEU A 23 -27.33 -24.67 11.55
C LEU A 23 -27.87 -25.28 12.86
N ASN A 24 -28.73 -26.31 12.78
CA ASN A 24 -29.37 -26.97 13.93
C ASN A 24 -28.78 -28.35 14.29
N THR A 25 -27.74 -28.82 13.59
CA THR A 25 -27.18 -30.17 13.77
C THR A 25 -25.74 -30.15 14.24
N ASP A 26 -25.41 -30.97 15.25
CA ASP A 26 -24.03 -31.16 15.73
C ASP A 26 -23.25 -32.10 14.78
N GLY A 27 -22.84 -31.57 13.63
CA GLY A 27 -22.01 -32.27 12.64
C GLY A 27 -22.78 -33.26 11.74
N ASP A 28 -22.27 -33.48 10.53
CA ASP A 28 -22.77 -34.38 9.47
C ASP A 28 -23.90 -33.88 8.55
N CYS A 29 -24.32 -32.61 8.68
CA CYS A 29 -25.21 -32.01 7.68
C CYS A 29 -24.42 -31.47 6.48
N VAL A 30 -24.94 -31.77 5.29
CA VAL A 30 -24.43 -31.31 3.99
C VAL A 30 -25.29 -30.12 3.54
N VAL A 31 -24.68 -28.95 3.45
CA VAL A 31 -25.32 -27.72 2.94
C VAL A 31 -25.74 -27.98 1.48
N PRO A 32 -26.95 -27.55 1.07
CA PRO A 32 -27.40 -27.71 -0.31
C PRO A 32 -26.41 -27.13 -1.32
N THR A 33 -26.37 -27.73 -2.51
CA THR A 33 -25.55 -27.21 -3.61
C THR A 33 -25.96 -25.77 -3.97
N PRO A 34 -25.03 -24.80 -3.99
CA PRO A 34 -25.34 -23.43 -4.38
C PRO A 34 -25.64 -23.33 -5.88
N CYS A 35 -26.47 -22.36 -6.27
CA CYS A 35 -26.76 -22.04 -7.67
C CYS A 35 -27.27 -23.27 -8.45
N ALA A 36 -28.16 -24.06 -7.85
CA ALA A 36 -28.57 -25.36 -8.39
C ALA A 36 -29.17 -25.29 -9.82
N GLU A 37 -29.75 -24.14 -10.18
CA GLU A 37 -30.33 -23.89 -11.51
C GLU A 37 -29.29 -23.55 -12.58
N LEU A 38 -28.07 -23.14 -12.19
CA LEU A 38 -26.98 -22.86 -13.10
C LEU A 38 -26.44 -24.18 -13.69
N ALA A 39 -26.37 -24.26 -15.02
CA ALA A 39 -25.80 -25.39 -15.73
C ALA A 39 -24.84 -24.92 -16.84
N ILE A 40 -23.54 -25.03 -16.58
CA ILE A 40 -22.48 -24.73 -17.55
C ILE A 40 -21.87 -26.05 -18.00
N ALA A 41 -21.73 -26.26 -19.31
CA ALA A 41 -21.16 -27.48 -19.88
C ALA A 41 -20.14 -27.16 -20.97
N CYS A 42 -19.08 -27.96 -21.05
CA CYS A 42 -18.04 -27.87 -22.07
C CYS A 42 -17.60 -29.28 -22.53
N GLU A 43 -17.08 -29.38 -23.75
CA GLU A 43 -16.51 -30.64 -24.24
C GLU A 43 -15.16 -30.91 -23.57
N GLY A 44 -15.00 -32.12 -22.99
CA GLY A 44 -13.73 -32.54 -22.40
C GLY A 44 -13.39 -31.92 -21.04
N GLY A 45 -14.38 -31.40 -20.31
CA GLY A 45 -14.20 -30.85 -18.97
C GLY A 45 -13.46 -31.81 -18.02
N VAL A 46 -12.54 -31.27 -17.23
CA VAL A 46 -11.81 -32.03 -16.22
C VAL A 46 -12.72 -32.18 -14.99
N ALA A 47 -12.69 -33.37 -14.38
CA ALA A 47 -13.45 -33.60 -13.16
C ALA A 47 -12.91 -32.70 -12.03
N PRO A 48 -13.78 -32.00 -11.28
CA PRO A 48 -13.34 -31.16 -10.19
C PRO A 48 -12.72 -32.00 -9.07
N THR A 49 -11.72 -31.43 -8.40
CA THR A 49 -10.97 -32.06 -7.31
C THR A 49 -10.91 -31.11 -6.12
N VAL A 50 -10.79 -31.67 -4.92
CA VAL A 50 -10.49 -30.94 -3.69
C VAL A 50 -9.47 -31.72 -2.88
N ARG A 51 -8.46 -31.05 -2.32
CA ARG A 51 -7.44 -31.66 -1.47
C ARG A 51 -6.79 -30.61 -0.56
N VAL A 52 -6.19 -31.07 0.53
CA VAL A 52 -5.30 -30.23 1.35
C VAL A 52 -3.91 -30.22 0.73
N LEU A 53 -3.26 -29.06 0.67
CA LEU A 53 -1.86 -28.92 0.25
C LEU A 53 -0.94 -29.58 1.27
N ALA A 54 -0.04 -30.42 0.78
CA ALA A 54 1.05 -30.98 1.55
C ALA A 54 2.35 -30.20 1.29
N GLU A 55 3.33 -30.38 2.18
CA GLU A 55 4.66 -29.82 1.99
C GLU A 55 5.28 -30.28 0.65
N GLY A 56 5.76 -29.32 -0.14
CA GLY A 56 6.37 -29.56 -1.45
C GLY A 56 5.38 -29.74 -2.61
N ASP A 57 4.07 -29.66 -2.37
CA ASP A 57 3.10 -29.55 -3.45
C ASP A 57 3.28 -28.22 -4.22
N PRO A 58 2.97 -28.20 -5.52
CA PRO A 58 2.90 -26.95 -6.25
C PRO A 58 1.73 -26.10 -5.74
N ILE A 59 2.00 -24.82 -5.57
CA ILE A 59 1.03 -23.79 -5.20
C ILE A 59 0.65 -22.97 -6.45
N PRO A 60 -0.56 -22.39 -6.50
CA PRO A 60 -0.89 -21.33 -7.44
C PRO A 60 0.17 -20.22 -7.48
N GLY A 61 0.36 -19.63 -8.65
CA GLY A 61 1.19 -18.45 -8.82
C GLY A 61 0.34 -17.23 -9.15
N GLY A 62 0.96 -16.06 -9.10
CA GLY A 62 0.32 -14.76 -9.19
C GLY A 62 1.11 -13.76 -8.37
N ILE A 63 0.74 -12.49 -8.45
CA ILE A 63 1.36 -11.42 -7.67
C ILE A 63 0.96 -11.54 -6.18
N ASP A 64 -0.32 -11.83 -5.92
CA ASP A 64 -0.89 -11.98 -4.57
C ASP A 64 -0.96 -13.43 -4.07
N ALA A 65 -0.41 -14.39 -4.82
CA ALA A 65 -0.60 -15.80 -4.47
C ALA A 65 0.08 -16.15 -3.13
N LEU A 66 -0.70 -16.67 -2.18
CA LEU A 66 -0.30 -16.94 -0.79
C LEU A 66 -0.50 -18.38 -0.32
N ALA A 67 -1.10 -19.24 -1.14
CA ALA A 67 -1.24 -20.67 -0.86
C ALA A 67 -0.02 -21.31 -0.19
N SER A 68 -0.31 -22.15 0.80
CA SER A 68 0.65 -22.83 1.66
C SER A 68 0.16 -24.24 2.07
N PRO A 69 1.06 -25.13 2.54
CA PRO A 69 0.69 -26.42 3.10
C PRO A 69 -0.31 -26.26 4.25
N GLY A 70 -1.41 -27.02 4.20
CA GLY A 70 -2.53 -26.87 5.14
C GLY A 70 -3.78 -26.30 4.47
N ASP A 71 -3.62 -25.49 3.43
CA ASP A 71 -4.73 -24.87 2.71
C ASP A 71 -5.47 -25.88 1.82
N ALA A 72 -6.76 -25.66 1.59
CA ALA A 72 -7.59 -26.53 0.77
C ALA A 72 -7.70 -25.99 -0.65
N VAL A 73 -7.27 -26.79 -1.63
CA VAL A 73 -7.28 -26.42 -3.05
C VAL A 73 -8.41 -27.14 -3.77
N LEU A 74 -9.26 -26.37 -4.45
CA LEU A 74 -10.25 -26.85 -5.41
C LEU A 74 -9.77 -26.54 -6.84
N SER A 75 -9.85 -27.51 -7.75
CA SER A 75 -9.51 -27.27 -9.16
C SER A 75 -10.34 -28.12 -10.12
N ASN A 76 -10.73 -27.54 -11.25
CA ASN A 76 -11.52 -28.18 -12.31
C ASN A 76 -10.85 -28.09 -13.70
N GLY A 77 -9.56 -27.73 -13.74
CA GLY A 77 -8.80 -27.53 -14.97
C GLY A 77 -9.14 -26.24 -15.76
N VAL A 78 -10.06 -25.42 -15.25
CA VAL A 78 -10.36 -24.06 -15.75
C VAL A 78 -9.92 -23.01 -14.74
N VAL A 79 -10.21 -23.24 -13.46
CA VAL A 79 -9.81 -22.40 -12.33
C VAL A 79 -9.22 -23.24 -11.20
N THR A 80 -8.45 -22.58 -10.35
CA THR A 80 -7.99 -23.10 -9.06
C THR A 80 -8.35 -22.10 -7.98
N ALA A 81 -9.04 -22.57 -6.94
CA ALA A 81 -9.43 -21.78 -5.78
C ALA A 81 -8.79 -22.36 -4.53
N VAL A 82 -8.32 -21.50 -3.63
CA VAL A 82 -7.66 -21.90 -2.39
C VAL A 82 -8.42 -21.32 -1.21
N ILE A 83 -8.81 -22.20 -0.28
CA ILE A 83 -9.39 -21.82 1.00
C ILE A 83 -8.30 -21.96 2.05
N ASP A 84 -7.98 -20.89 2.76
CA ASP A 84 -6.91 -20.88 3.77
C ASP A 84 -7.21 -21.80 4.95
N ALA A 85 -6.16 -22.40 5.51
CA ALA A 85 -6.28 -23.24 6.68
C ALA A 85 -6.83 -22.46 7.87
N ILE A 86 -7.68 -23.10 8.68
CA ILE A 86 -8.33 -22.46 9.84
C ILE A 86 -7.32 -21.75 10.77
N ASP A 87 -6.14 -22.32 10.93
CA ASP A 87 -5.03 -21.85 11.77
C ASP A 87 -4.00 -20.97 11.04
N HIS A 88 -4.22 -20.64 9.76
CA HIS A 88 -3.44 -19.68 8.97
C HIS A 88 -4.32 -18.48 8.52
N PRO A 89 -4.86 -17.68 9.44
CA PRO A 89 -5.66 -16.50 9.08
C PRO A 89 -4.84 -15.47 8.29
N HIS A 90 -5.45 -14.80 7.32
CA HIS A 90 -4.82 -13.71 6.58
C HIS A 90 -5.53 -12.37 6.84
N TYR A 91 -4.73 -11.31 7.03
CA TYR A 91 -5.18 -9.92 7.12
C TYR A 91 -6.32 -9.71 8.13
N VAL A 92 -7.40 -9.06 7.71
CA VAL A 92 -8.56 -8.68 8.51
C VAL A 92 -9.35 -9.89 9.06
N ALA A 93 -9.17 -11.10 8.50
CA ALA A 93 -9.96 -12.25 8.94
C ALA A 93 -9.41 -12.84 10.26
N PRO A 94 -10.25 -13.03 11.29
CA PRO A 94 -9.81 -13.53 12.59
C PRO A 94 -9.39 -15.00 12.60
N THR A 95 -9.76 -15.75 11.56
CA THR A 95 -9.47 -17.19 11.35
C THR A 95 -9.38 -17.44 9.85
N GLY A 96 -8.74 -18.53 9.43
CA GLY A 96 -8.88 -19.00 8.05
C GLY A 96 -10.24 -19.64 7.76
N GLY A 97 -10.38 -20.37 6.66
CA GLY A 97 -11.65 -20.83 6.10
C GLY A 97 -12.27 -19.88 5.06
N ASN A 98 -11.51 -18.89 4.60
CA ASN A 98 -11.87 -17.85 3.63
C ASN A 98 -11.21 -18.12 2.28
N LEU A 99 -11.64 -17.41 1.22
CA LEU A 99 -11.05 -17.59 -0.11
C LEU A 99 -9.77 -16.75 -0.19
N LEU A 100 -8.64 -17.44 -0.23
CA LEU A 100 -7.29 -16.84 -0.26
C LEU A 100 -6.88 -16.53 -1.70
N ASP A 101 -6.75 -17.57 -2.53
CA ASP A 101 -6.32 -17.43 -3.92
C ASP A 101 -7.44 -17.85 -4.88
N LEU A 102 -7.56 -17.17 -6.02
CA LEU A 102 -8.45 -17.55 -7.10
C LEU A 102 -7.80 -17.22 -8.46
N THR A 103 -7.31 -18.23 -9.15
CA THR A 103 -6.56 -18.08 -10.41
C THR A 103 -7.14 -18.91 -11.54
N THR A 104 -6.85 -18.53 -12.79
CA THR A 104 -7.07 -19.41 -13.93
C THR A 104 -6.10 -20.58 -13.89
N ALA A 105 -6.53 -21.78 -14.31
CA ALA A 105 -5.81 -23.03 -14.06
C ALA A 105 -4.38 -23.10 -14.64
N ALA A 106 -4.02 -22.22 -15.58
CA ALA A 106 -2.69 -22.16 -16.19
C ALA A 106 -2.09 -20.74 -16.20
N GLY A 107 -2.78 -19.75 -15.62
CA GLY A 107 -2.41 -18.34 -15.75
C GLY A 107 -1.21 -17.96 -14.88
N ASN A 108 -1.11 -18.52 -13.67
CA ASN A 108 -0.30 -17.93 -12.59
C ASN A 108 -0.59 -16.43 -12.48
N ASP A 109 -1.88 -16.11 -12.49
CA ASP A 109 -2.45 -14.78 -12.64
C ASP A 109 -3.27 -14.37 -11.43
N ASP A 110 -3.06 -15.03 -10.28
CA ASP A 110 -3.72 -14.63 -9.04
C ASP A 110 -3.31 -13.20 -8.66
N SER A 111 -4.32 -12.36 -8.53
CA SER A 111 -4.24 -10.97 -8.07
C SER A 111 -5.39 -10.69 -7.11
N LEU A 112 -5.79 -11.72 -6.34
CA LEU A 112 -6.80 -11.63 -5.30
C LEU A 112 -6.05 -11.52 -3.99
N THR A 113 -6.12 -10.36 -3.34
CA THR A 113 -5.50 -10.18 -2.03
C THR A 113 -6.17 -11.07 -0.97
N HIS A 114 -7.49 -10.92 -0.76
CA HIS A 114 -8.27 -11.78 0.15
C HIS A 114 -9.80 -11.56 -0.02
N LEU A 115 -10.59 -12.63 0.10
CA LEU A 115 -12.05 -12.55 0.22
C LEU A 115 -12.56 -13.29 1.46
N PHE A 116 -13.15 -12.54 2.38
CA PHE A 116 -13.72 -13.04 3.64
C PHE A 116 -15.20 -12.68 3.81
N HIS A 117 -15.86 -13.28 4.81
CA HIS A 117 -17.30 -13.13 5.02
C HIS A 117 -17.63 -12.36 6.30
N GLY A 118 -18.66 -11.53 6.23
CA GLY A 118 -19.14 -10.75 7.38
C GLY A 118 -20.63 -10.42 7.32
N VAL A 119 -21.13 -9.79 8.37
CA VAL A 119 -22.52 -9.31 8.47
C VAL A 119 -22.63 -7.79 8.67
N GLY A 120 -21.52 -7.06 8.58
CA GLY A 120 -21.42 -5.64 8.89
C GLY A 120 -19.97 -5.13 8.83
N LEU A 121 -19.72 -3.95 9.41
CA LEU A 121 -18.45 -3.22 9.26
C LEU A 121 -17.53 -3.24 10.50
N LEU A 122 -17.92 -3.92 11.58
CA LEU A 122 -17.14 -3.93 12.82
C LEU A 122 -16.38 -5.25 12.93
N PRO A 123 -15.26 -5.33 13.68
CA PRO A 123 -14.53 -6.58 13.86
C PRO A 123 -15.39 -7.74 14.35
N GLU A 124 -16.32 -7.51 15.29
CA GLU A 124 -17.27 -8.51 15.77
C GLU A 124 -18.32 -8.93 14.73
N HIS A 125 -18.40 -8.23 13.60
CA HIS A 125 -19.25 -8.60 12.47
C HIS A 125 -18.58 -9.55 11.47
N THR A 126 -17.32 -9.94 11.70
CA THR A 126 -16.61 -10.94 10.90
C THR A 126 -16.99 -12.37 11.31
N ILE A 127 -16.82 -13.34 10.40
CA ILE A 127 -17.09 -14.75 10.69
C ILE A 127 -15.81 -15.43 11.16
N THR A 128 -15.88 -16.12 12.30
CA THR A 128 -14.83 -17.00 12.83
C THR A 128 -15.14 -18.44 12.49
N TYR A 129 -14.34 -19.04 11.60
CA TYR A 129 -14.44 -20.45 11.26
C TYR A 129 -13.59 -21.30 12.18
N GLN A 130 -14.07 -22.51 12.46
CA GLN A 130 -13.48 -23.38 13.48
C GLN A 130 -13.06 -24.73 12.91
N ARG A 131 -13.70 -25.17 11.82
CA ARG A 131 -13.41 -26.43 11.16
C ARG A 131 -13.99 -26.44 9.75
N TRP A 132 -13.44 -27.31 8.92
CA TRP A 132 -14.00 -27.62 7.60
C TRP A 132 -14.21 -29.12 7.38
N VAL A 133 -14.94 -29.46 6.32
CA VAL A 133 -15.12 -30.82 5.82
C VAL A 133 -15.00 -30.79 4.29
N LEU A 134 -14.17 -31.67 3.74
CA LEU A 134 -14.05 -31.84 2.29
C LEU A 134 -15.10 -32.82 1.78
N GLU A 135 -15.67 -32.52 0.62
CA GLU A 135 -16.69 -33.33 -0.01
C GLU A 135 -16.40 -33.52 -1.51
N THR A 136 -16.72 -34.71 -2.01
CA THR A 136 -16.71 -34.99 -3.44
C THR A 136 -17.95 -35.79 -3.80
N GLY A 137 -18.47 -35.56 -4.98
CA GLY A 137 -19.62 -36.30 -5.49
C GLY A 137 -19.61 -36.38 -7.01
N ASP A 138 -20.72 -36.84 -7.57
CA ASP A 138 -20.87 -36.95 -9.03
C ASP A 138 -20.86 -35.55 -9.67
N GLY A 139 -19.70 -35.13 -10.18
CA GLY A 139 -19.53 -33.90 -10.94
C GLY A 139 -19.19 -32.65 -10.12
N PHE A 140 -18.94 -32.78 -8.81
CA PHE A 140 -18.54 -31.66 -7.96
C PHE A 140 -17.43 -32.04 -6.96
N ALA A 141 -16.64 -31.04 -6.57
CA ALA A 141 -15.77 -31.06 -5.40
C ALA A 141 -16.13 -29.84 -4.53
N ALA A 142 -16.15 -30.01 -3.22
CA ALA A 142 -16.60 -28.96 -2.32
C ALA A 142 -15.85 -28.98 -0.98
N ILE A 143 -15.92 -27.85 -0.29
CA ILE A 143 -15.49 -27.70 1.09
C ILE A 143 -16.59 -26.95 1.85
N GLN A 144 -16.93 -27.45 3.03
CA GLN A 144 -17.87 -26.82 3.95
C GLN A 144 -17.14 -26.39 5.19
N VAL A 145 -17.21 -25.10 5.50
CA VAL A 145 -16.54 -24.46 6.63
C VAL A 145 -17.60 -24.05 7.65
N TYR A 146 -17.39 -24.40 8.90
CA TYR A 146 -18.33 -24.20 10.01
C TYR A 146 -17.73 -23.23 11.01
N GLY A 147 -18.54 -22.29 11.48
CA GLY A 147 -18.10 -21.23 12.35
C GLY A 147 -19.25 -20.54 13.09
N ALA A 148 -18.93 -19.39 13.64
CA ALA A 148 -19.88 -18.47 14.26
C ALA A 148 -19.44 -17.02 14.03
N LEU A 149 -20.35 -16.09 14.25
CA LEU A 149 -20.02 -14.67 14.26
C LEU A 149 -19.03 -14.36 15.40
N ALA A 150 -18.00 -13.55 15.12
CA ALA A 150 -16.98 -13.18 16.11
C ALA A 150 -17.64 -12.62 17.39
N GLY A 151 -17.27 -13.15 18.56
CA GLY A 151 -17.85 -12.76 19.84
C GLY A 151 -19.27 -13.30 20.14
N PHE A 152 -19.95 -13.94 19.17
CA PHE A 152 -21.33 -14.45 19.32
C PHE A 152 -21.45 -15.93 18.90
N GLU A 153 -20.97 -16.87 19.73
CA GLU A 153 -21.00 -18.32 19.42
C GLU A 153 -22.40 -18.90 19.12
N GLU A 154 -23.46 -18.26 19.61
CA GLU A 154 -24.85 -18.64 19.32
C GLU A 154 -25.30 -18.24 17.91
N VAL A 155 -24.62 -17.31 17.26
CA VAL A 155 -24.85 -16.96 15.84
C VAL A 155 -24.02 -17.88 14.97
N ARG A 156 -24.57 -19.05 14.63
CA ARG A 156 -23.87 -20.10 13.87
C ARG A 156 -23.84 -19.77 12.38
N VAL A 157 -22.73 -20.10 11.74
CA VAL A 157 -22.49 -19.91 10.31
C VAL A 157 -21.97 -21.20 9.68
N VAL A 158 -22.41 -21.48 8.46
CA VAL A 158 -21.78 -22.47 7.59
C VAL A 158 -21.67 -21.92 6.18
N THR A 159 -20.48 -22.05 5.59
CA THR A 159 -20.21 -21.65 4.20
C THR A 159 -19.76 -22.87 3.41
N ARG A 160 -20.39 -23.11 2.26
CA ARG A 160 -20.03 -24.16 1.31
C ARG A 160 -19.46 -23.52 0.05
N TYR A 161 -18.21 -23.85 -0.28
CA TYR A 161 -17.60 -23.57 -1.57
C TYR A 161 -17.66 -24.84 -2.41
N GLU A 162 -18.26 -24.78 -3.60
CA GLU A 162 -18.42 -25.91 -4.51
C GLU A 162 -17.92 -25.56 -5.90
N LEU A 163 -17.09 -26.44 -6.46
CA LEU A 163 -16.56 -26.34 -7.81
C LEU A 163 -17.12 -27.46 -8.69
N ARG A 164 -17.52 -27.12 -9.92
CA ARG A 164 -17.96 -28.08 -10.93
C ARG A 164 -17.12 -28.00 -12.19
N GLY A 165 -17.16 -29.04 -13.01
CA GLY A 165 -16.43 -29.07 -14.28
C GLY A 165 -16.86 -27.93 -15.21
N CYS A 166 -15.91 -27.36 -15.97
CA CYS A 166 -16.11 -26.29 -16.96
C CYS A 166 -16.46 -24.89 -16.42
N GLU A 167 -16.69 -24.73 -15.13
CA GLU A 167 -17.08 -23.44 -14.56
C GLU A 167 -15.86 -22.52 -14.37
N PRO A 168 -15.95 -21.23 -14.73
CA PRO A 168 -14.86 -20.25 -14.58
C PRO A 168 -14.84 -19.65 -13.16
N GLY A 169 -15.17 -20.45 -12.14
CA GLY A 169 -15.38 -19.95 -10.79
C GLY A 169 -15.98 -20.98 -9.85
N ILE A 170 -16.20 -20.54 -8.61
CA ILE A 170 -16.77 -21.32 -7.51
C ILE A 170 -18.19 -20.87 -7.20
N ARG A 171 -19.01 -21.83 -6.79
CA ARG A 171 -20.35 -21.61 -6.25
C ARG A 171 -20.25 -21.51 -4.74
N VAL A 172 -20.86 -20.49 -4.14
CA VAL A 172 -20.80 -20.29 -2.69
C VAL A 172 -22.20 -20.16 -2.10
N ARG A 173 -22.47 -20.90 -1.02
CA ARG A 173 -23.66 -20.76 -0.19
C ARG A 173 -23.25 -20.55 1.25
N THR A 174 -23.67 -19.43 1.83
CA THR A 174 -23.50 -19.15 3.26
C THR A 174 -24.87 -19.17 3.93
N GLU A 175 -25.00 -19.94 5.01
CA GLU A 175 -26.17 -19.93 5.90
C GLU A 175 -25.75 -19.41 7.28
N ILE A 176 -26.54 -18.49 7.85
CA ILE A 176 -26.32 -17.92 9.18
C ILE A 176 -27.64 -17.90 9.96
N ALA A 177 -27.60 -18.27 11.25
CA ALA A 177 -28.80 -18.28 12.10
C ALA A 177 -28.57 -17.53 13.40
N ASN A 178 -29.54 -16.69 13.76
CA ASN A 178 -29.53 -15.95 15.00
C ASN A 178 -30.10 -16.85 16.10
N LEU A 179 -29.28 -17.61 16.83
CA LEU A 179 -29.78 -18.41 17.96
C LEU A 179 -29.74 -17.66 19.29
N THR A 180 -29.36 -16.37 19.28
CA THR A 180 -29.36 -15.51 20.46
C THR A 180 -30.80 -15.18 20.87
N ARG A 181 -30.94 -14.38 21.93
CA ARG A 181 -32.24 -13.88 22.40
C ARG A 181 -32.58 -12.50 21.90
N GLU A 182 -31.67 -11.85 21.18
CA GLU A 182 -31.77 -10.46 20.77
C GLU A 182 -31.81 -10.37 19.24
N PRO A 183 -32.54 -9.39 18.68
CA PRO A 183 -32.45 -9.12 17.27
C PRO A 183 -31.08 -8.51 16.94
N HIS A 184 -30.52 -8.90 15.79
CA HIS A 184 -29.29 -8.31 15.26
C HIS A 184 -29.58 -7.64 13.91
N SER A 185 -28.79 -6.63 13.54
CA SER A 185 -28.83 -6.06 12.20
C SER A 185 -27.71 -6.69 11.38
N TRP A 186 -28.05 -7.32 10.25
CA TRP A 186 -27.09 -7.98 9.39
C TRP A 186 -27.20 -7.47 7.96
N SER A 187 -26.06 -7.42 7.29
CA SER A 187 -25.94 -7.51 5.84
C SER A 187 -24.92 -8.60 5.58
N LEU A 188 -25.38 -9.82 5.30
CA LEU A 188 -24.48 -10.92 4.95
C LEU A 188 -23.80 -10.59 3.61
N VAL A 189 -22.49 -10.40 3.65
CA VAL A 189 -21.68 -9.92 2.52
C VAL A 189 -20.38 -10.69 2.39
N ASP A 190 -19.86 -10.66 1.17
CA ASP A 190 -18.48 -10.95 0.84
C ASP A 190 -17.71 -9.62 0.88
N ALA A 191 -16.67 -9.60 1.69
CA ALA A 191 -15.73 -8.50 1.81
C ALA A 191 -14.51 -8.81 0.95
N TRP A 192 -14.34 -8.04 -0.13
CA TRP A 192 -13.19 -8.11 -1.02
C TRP A 192 -12.18 -7.06 -0.60
N TYR A 193 -10.98 -7.50 -0.23
CA TYR A 193 -9.87 -6.63 0.13
C TYR A 193 -9.01 -6.35 -1.10
N TRP A 194 -8.83 -5.07 -1.42
CA TRP A 194 -8.12 -4.55 -2.60
C TRP A 194 -6.92 -3.67 -2.25
N SER A 195 -6.75 -3.35 -0.96
CA SER A 195 -5.67 -2.54 -0.35
C SER A 195 -5.40 -1.11 -0.85
N GLY A 196 -5.89 -0.72 -2.02
CA GLY A 196 -5.77 0.62 -2.60
C GLY A 196 -4.94 0.70 -3.89
N ARG A 197 -4.10 -0.29 -4.21
CA ARG A 197 -3.22 -0.27 -5.41
C ARG A 197 -3.34 -1.48 -6.34
N GLU A 198 -4.29 -2.37 -6.05
CA GLU A 198 -4.58 -3.61 -6.76
C GLU A 198 -5.74 -3.44 -7.78
N ALA A 199 -6.63 -4.44 -7.84
CA ALA A 199 -7.75 -4.46 -8.77
C ALA A 199 -8.76 -3.32 -8.52
N LEU A 200 -9.21 -2.67 -9.60
CA LEU A 200 -10.26 -1.66 -9.53
C LEU A 200 -11.64 -2.32 -9.61
N PRO A 201 -12.51 -2.13 -8.59
CA PRO A 201 -13.87 -2.63 -8.65
C PRO A 201 -14.72 -1.84 -9.65
N PHE A 202 -15.66 -2.54 -10.27
CA PHE A 202 -16.60 -2.05 -11.26
C PHE A 202 -17.98 -2.66 -11.02
N ALA A 203 -19.00 -1.82 -10.91
CA ALA A 203 -20.38 -2.31 -10.76
C ALA A 203 -21.37 -1.47 -11.59
N PRO A 204 -22.25 -2.10 -12.39
CA PRO A 204 -23.27 -1.36 -13.14
C PRO A 204 -24.27 -0.64 -12.22
N GLY A 205 -24.42 0.66 -12.45
CA GLY A 205 -25.36 1.55 -11.77
C GLY A 205 -25.41 2.92 -12.45
N VAL A 206 -26.44 3.72 -12.17
CA VAL A 206 -26.57 5.08 -12.73
C VAL A 206 -25.45 5.96 -12.19
N GLY A 207 -24.64 6.53 -13.09
CA GLY A 207 -23.48 7.36 -12.74
C GLY A 207 -22.39 6.59 -12.02
N ARG A 208 -22.32 5.26 -12.20
CA ARG A 208 -21.37 4.39 -11.51
C ARG A 208 -20.28 3.82 -12.43
N GLY A 209 -19.97 2.52 -12.34
CA GLY A 209 -18.87 1.88 -13.07
C GLY A 209 -17.66 1.73 -12.15
N PHE A 210 -16.51 2.31 -12.53
CA PHE A 210 -15.34 2.39 -11.64
C PHE A 210 -15.52 3.44 -10.53
N GLU A 211 -16.30 4.49 -10.80
CA GLU A 211 -16.67 5.48 -9.78
C GLU A 211 -17.86 4.93 -8.97
N GLN A 212 -17.70 4.81 -7.66
CA GLN A 212 -18.72 4.28 -6.75
C GLN A 212 -18.74 5.10 -5.46
N PRO A 213 -19.92 5.30 -4.83
CA PRO A 213 -19.97 5.86 -3.50
C PRO A 213 -19.32 4.86 -2.52
N GLY A 214 -18.38 5.35 -1.71
CA GLY A 214 -17.84 4.61 -0.57
C GLY A 214 -18.84 4.52 0.59
N ILE A 215 -18.32 4.40 1.81
CA ILE A 215 -19.17 4.41 3.01
C ILE A 215 -19.66 5.85 3.26
N VAL A 216 -20.97 6.06 3.17
CA VAL A 216 -21.62 7.37 3.38
C VAL A 216 -22.46 7.38 4.64
N SER A 217 -22.72 8.57 5.20
CA SER A 217 -23.61 8.73 6.35
C SER A 217 -25.05 9.05 5.91
N PRO A 218 -26.07 8.35 6.46
CA PRO A 218 -25.96 7.23 7.38
C PRO A 218 -25.51 5.94 6.65
N VAL A 219 -24.80 5.04 7.34
CA VAL A 219 -24.09 3.87 6.74
C VAL A 219 -24.99 3.05 5.82
N GLU A 220 -26.26 2.87 6.15
CA GLU A 220 -27.24 2.14 5.33
C GLU A 220 -27.45 2.74 3.93
N ALA A 221 -27.17 4.03 3.73
CA ALA A 221 -27.25 4.69 2.42
C ALA A 221 -26.13 4.26 1.47
N SER A 222 -25.09 3.59 1.98
CA SER A 222 -24.01 3.02 1.17
C SER A 222 -24.46 1.75 0.41
N TRP A 223 -25.52 1.05 0.86
CA TRP A 223 -25.93 -0.20 0.23
C TRP A 223 -26.81 0.05 -0.97
N GLU A 224 -26.22 -0.05 -2.16
CA GLU A 224 -26.93 0.17 -3.39
C GLU A 224 -27.04 -1.12 -4.24
N PRO A 225 -28.11 -1.27 -5.05
CA PRO A 225 -28.27 -2.44 -5.91
C PRO A 225 -27.24 -2.43 -7.06
N MET A 226 -26.76 -3.63 -7.40
CA MET A 226 -25.97 -3.88 -8.60
C MET A 226 -26.29 -5.28 -9.18
N PRO A 227 -26.38 -5.45 -10.50
CA PRO A 227 -26.64 -6.77 -11.10
C PRO A 227 -25.50 -7.75 -10.88
N PHE A 228 -24.27 -7.26 -10.85
CA PHE A 228 -23.05 -8.00 -10.56
C PHE A 228 -21.98 -7.02 -10.10
N MET A 229 -20.93 -7.55 -9.48
CA MET A 229 -19.66 -6.85 -9.27
C MET A 229 -18.61 -7.49 -10.17
N ALA A 230 -17.71 -6.69 -10.74
CA ALA A 230 -16.48 -7.13 -11.39
C ALA A 230 -15.29 -6.34 -10.84
N ALA A 231 -14.07 -6.85 -10.95
CA ALA A 231 -12.86 -6.11 -10.60
C ALA A 231 -11.69 -6.56 -11.50
N GLY A 232 -10.95 -5.62 -12.09
CA GLY A 232 -9.82 -5.92 -12.97
C GLY A 232 -8.50 -5.49 -12.34
N ALA A 233 -7.46 -6.32 -12.41
CA ALA A 233 -6.14 -6.01 -11.84
C ALA A 233 -5.45 -4.80 -12.48
N HIS A 234 -5.76 -4.47 -13.74
CA HIS A 234 -5.12 -3.39 -14.49
C HIS A 234 -3.57 -3.40 -14.49
N ALA A 235 -2.99 -4.58 -14.22
CA ALA A 235 -1.56 -4.90 -14.24
C ALA A 235 -1.35 -6.32 -14.77
N ASP A 236 -0.18 -6.60 -15.36
CA ASP A 236 0.19 -7.94 -15.84
C ASP A 236 1.37 -8.51 -15.02
N PRO A 237 1.38 -9.82 -14.71
CA PRO A 237 0.26 -10.75 -14.86
C PRO A 237 -0.86 -10.43 -13.85
N GLY A 238 -2.12 -10.61 -14.26
CA GLY A 238 -3.27 -10.39 -13.38
C GLY A 238 -4.55 -11.00 -13.94
N ALA A 239 -5.54 -11.14 -13.06
CA ALA A 239 -6.85 -11.66 -13.40
C ALA A 239 -7.95 -10.64 -13.15
N THR A 240 -9.13 -10.94 -13.70
CA THR A 240 -10.36 -10.19 -13.47
C THR A 240 -11.36 -11.08 -12.76
N TYR A 241 -11.96 -10.55 -11.70
CA TYR A 241 -12.91 -11.21 -10.82
C TYR A 241 -14.34 -10.74 -11.07
N PHE A 242 -15.32 -11.57 -10.71
CA PHE A 242 -16.71 -11.15 -10.64
C PHE A 242 -17.51 -11.92 -9.59
N GLU A 243 -18.61 -11.30 -9.15
CA GLU A 243 -19.61 -11.89 -8.29
C GLU A 243 -21.02 -11.66 -8.83
N VAL A 244 -21.83 -12.73 -8.84
CA VAL A 244 -23.25 -12.71 -9.22
C VAL A 244 -24.07 -13.48 -8.20
N ALA A 245 -25.15 -12.88 -7.70
CA ALA A 245 -26.10 -13.59 -6.86
C ALA A 245 -26.90 -14.63 -7.67
N CYS A 246 -27.12 -15.82 -7.10
CA CYS A 246 -27.78 -16.92 -7.81
C CYS A 246 -29.29 -17.00 -7.54
N ASP A 247 -29.74 -16.48 -6.40
CA ASP A 247 -31.10 -16.60 -5.90
C ASP A 247 -31.89 -15.28 -5.97
N ARG A 248 -31.27 -14.23 -6.54
CA ARG A 248 -31.84 -12.88 -6.66
C ARG A 248 -31.18 -12.10 -7.81
N THR A 249 -31.92 -11.16 -8.38
CA THR A 249 -31.48 -10.43 -9.59
C THR A 249 -30.45 -9.34 -9.33
N ALA A 250 -30.12 -9.01 -8.07
CA ALA A 250 -29.14 -7.98 -7.73
C ALA A 250 -28.45 -8.27 -6.39
N LEU A 251 -27.16 -8.00 -6.34
CA LEU A 251 -26.38 -7.81 -5.11
C LEU A 251 -26.69 -6.43 -4.52
N GLN A 252 -26.33 -6.25 -3.25
CA GLN A 252 -26.39 -4.98 -2.53
C GLN A 252 -25.03 -4.73 -1.91
N GLY A 253 -24.49 -3.52 -2.05
CA GLY A 253 -23.15 -3.25 -1.57
C GLY A 253 -22.64 -1.87 -1.94
N TRP A 254 -21.36 -1.67 -1.64
CA TRP A 254 -20.57 -0.47 -1.93
C TRP A 254 -19.12 -0.88 -2.24
N HIS A 255 -18.37 0.06 -2.83
CA HIS A 255 -16.99 -0.15 -3.25
C HIS A 255 -16.13 1.07 -2.89
N THR A 256 -14.89 0.80 -2.55
CA THR A 256 -13.77 1.75 -2.48
C THR A 256 -12.57 1.09 -3.15
N GLU A 257 -11.49 1.84 -3.38
CA GLU A 257 -10.23 1.28 -3.88
C GLU A 257 -9.58 0.30 -2.87
N GLN A 258 -9.99 0.32 -1.60
CA GLN A 258 -9.42 -0.54 -0.54
C GLN A 258 -10.29 -1.76 -0.20
N LEU A 259 -11.61 -1.59 -0.17
CA LEU A 259 -12.57 -2.63 0.20
C LEU A 259 -13.84 -2.53 -0.62
N SER A 260 -14.41 -3.68 -0.97
CA SER A 260 -15.80 -3.80 -1.39
C SER A 260 -16.57 -4.73 -0.47
N ALA A 261 -17.80 -4.35 -0.12
CA ALA A 261 -18.72 -5.23 0.59
C ALA A 261 -19.94 -5.47 -0.30
N VAL A 262 -20.13 -6.72 -0.75
CA VAL A 262 -21.21 -7.09 -1.66
C VAL A 262 -21.99 -8.29 -1.16
N GLY A 263 -23.31 -8.22 -1.19
CA GLY A 263 -24.16 -9.34 -0.78
C GLY A 263 -25.62 -8.95 -0.58
N LEU A 264 -26.12 -9.15 0.64
CA LEU A 264 -27.53 -8.96 0.97
C LEU A 264 -27.84 -7.55 1.47
N ALA A 265 -29.05 -7.05 1.18
CA ALA A 265 -29.52 -5.80 1.76
C ALA A 265 -29.50 -5.87 3.30
N PRO A 266 -29.10 -4.78 3.99
CA PRO A 266 -29.18 -4.74 5.45
C PRO A 266 -30.59 -5.00 5.95
N ARG A 267 -30.74 -5.89 6.94
CA ARG A 267 -32.02 -6.15 7.60
C ARG A 267 -31.87 -6.52 9.08
N ILE A 268 -32.96 -6.37 9.82
CA ILE A 268 -33.05 -6.87 11.20
C ILE A 268 -33.41 -8.36 11.17
N VAL A 269 -32.57 -9.18 11.78
CA VAL A 269 -32.74 -10.62 11.93
C VAL A 269 -33.18 -10.95 13.35
N GLN A 270 -34.38 -11.52 13.46
CA GLN A 270 -35.00 -11.82 14.75
C GLN A 270 -34.38 -13.06 15.40
N PRO A 271 -34.53 -13.24 16.73
CA PRO A 271 -34.18 -14.49 17.39
C PRO A 271 -34.81 -15.71 16.71
N ARG A 272 -33.99 -16.72 16.43
CA ARG A 272 -34.30 -17.96 15.70
C ARG A 272 -34.65 -17.79 14.22
N ASP A 273 -34.39 -16.61 13.67
CA ASP A 273 -34.43 -16.37 12.22
C ASP A 273 -33.06 -16.69 11.59
N PHE A 274 -33.02 -16.82 10.27
CA PHE A 274 -31.81 -17.19 9.52
C PHE A 274 -31.72 -16.44 8.19
N GLU A 275 -30.53 -16.40 7.61
CA GLU A 275 -30.27 -15.93 6.25
C GLU A 275 -29.54 -16.98 5.42
N THR A 276 -29.73 -16.88 4.11
CA THR A 276 -29.00 -17.66 3.13
C THR A 276 -28.58 -16.73 2.00
N PHE A 277 -27.33 -16.86 1.59
CA PHE A 277 -26.76 -16.14 0.46
C PHE A 277 -26.10 -17.12 -0.50
N GLU A 278 -26.69 -17.27 -1.70
CA GLU A 278 -26.12 -18.05 -2.80
C GLU A 278 -25.57 -17.14 -3.89
N ARG A 279 -24.33 -17.38 -4.29
CA ARG A 279 -23.64 -16.62 -5.33
C ARG A 279 -22.64 -17.46 -6.11
N PHE A 280 -22.23 -16.93 -7.25
CA PHE A 280 -21.13 -17.43 -8.05
C PHE A 280 -20.01 -16.40 -8.05
N ILE A 281 -18.81 -16.83 -7.67
CA ILE A 281 -17.59 -16.01 -7.66
C ILE A 281 -16.66 -16.57 -8.72
N GLY A 282 -16.27 -15.77 -9.70
CA GLY A 282 -15.49 -16.23 -10.84
C GLY A 282 -14.23 -15.43 -11.11
N VAL A 283 -13.37 -16.03 -11.91
CA VAL A 283 -12.08 -15.48 -12.33
C VAL A 283 -11.84 -15.76 -13.81
N THR A 284 -11.21 -14.79 -14.46
CA THR A 284 -10.86 -14.83 -15.88
C THR A 284 -9.51 -14.17 -16.09
N ALA A 285 -8.76 -14.61 -17.10
CA ALA A 285 -7.49 -13.98 -17.41
C ALA A 285 -7.71 -12.64 -18.12
N GLY A 286 -6.89 -11.64 -17.78
CA GLY A 286 -6.90 -10.33 -18.41
C GLY A 286 -6.92 -9.20 -17.40
N ARG A 287 -6.78 -7.97 -17.92
CA ARG A 287 -6.65 -6.74 -17.11
C ARG A 287 -7.92 -5.91 -17.03
N SER A 288 -8.72 -5.90 -18.09
CA SER A 288 -9.99 -5.18 -18.15
C SER A 288 -11.13 -5.92 -17.47
N VAL A 289 -12.24 -5.24 -17.18
CA VAL A 289 -13.41 -5.85 -16.52
C VAL A 289 -14.28 -6.70 -17.46
N ALA A 290 -14.15 -6.51 -18.79
CA ALA A 290 -15.02 -7.15 -19.77
C ALA A 290 -15.09 -8.68 -19.70
N PRO A 291 -13.97 -9.44 -19.62
CA PRO A 291 -14.05 -10.89 -19.52
C PRO A 291 -14.93 -11.36 -18.34
N ALA A 292 -14.82 -10.69 -17.20
CA ALA A 292 -15.60 -10.99 -16.01
C ALA A 292 -17.08 -10.54 -16.15
N ALA A 293 -17.33 -9.35 -16.70
CA ALA A 293 -18.68 -8.87 -17.01
C ALA A 293 -19.42 -9.78 -18.02
N ASP A 294 -18.72 -10.30 -19.03
CA ASP A 294 -19.28 -11.21 -20.03
C ASP A 294 -19.74 -12.52 -19.39
N HIS A 295 -18.93 -13.07 -18.49
CA HIS A 295 -19.30 -14.27 -17.74
C HIS A 295 -20.44 -14.00 -16.74
N ALA A 296 -20.43 -12.85 -16.07
CA ALA A 296 -21.52 -12.44 -15.19
C ALA A 296 -22.85 -12.35 -15.96
N LEU A 297 -22.86 -11.69 -17.13
CA LEU A 297 -24.04 -11.59 -18.00
C LEU A 297 -24.47 -12.96 -18.55
N ALA A 298 -23.54 -13.86 -18.87
CA ALA A 298 -23.87 -15.23 -19.29
C ALA A 298 -24.59 -16.02 -18.19
N ILE A 299 -24.16 -15.89 -16.94
CA ILE A 299 -24.80 -16.53 -15.79
C ILE A 299 -26.20 -15.94 -15.56
N ARG A 300 -26.33 -14.62 -15.66
CA ARG A 300 -27.62 -13.93 -15.53
C ARG A 300 -28.60 -14.29 -16.63
N GLU A 301 -28.14 -14.51 -17.86
CA GLU A 301 -28.98 -15.01 -18.96
C GLU A 301 -29.60 -16.38 -18.59
N VAL A 302 -28.82 -17.27 -17.98
CA VAL A 302 -29.30 -18.60 -17.55
C VAL A 302 -30.24 -18.52 -16.35
N LEU A 303 -29.90 -17.73 -15.33
CA LEU A 303 -30.64 -17.68 -14.06
C LEU A 303 -31.88 -16.77 -14.10
N PHE A 304 -31.84 -15.70 -14.89
CA PHE A 304 -32.86 -14.64 -14.85
C PHE A 304 -33.49 -14.32 -16.21
N ASP A 305 -33.18 -15.09 -17.26
CA ASP A 305 -33.65 -14.86 -18.64
C ASP A 305 -33.26 -13.45 -19.15
N GLU A 306 -32.15 -12.91 -18.64
CA GLU A 306 -31.61 -11.62 -19.05
C GLU A 306 -30.79 -11.77 -20.32
N ARG A 307 -31.46 -11.64 -21.46
CA ARG A 307 -30.83 -11.73 -22.78
C ARG A 307 -29.66 -10.74 -22.90
N ARG A 308 -28.52 -11.23 -23.37
CA ARG A 308 -27.36 -10.44 -23.79
C ARG A 308 -27.16 -10.46 -25.30
N VAL A 309 -26.42 -9.49 -25.81
CA VAL A 309 -25.93 -9.44 -27.20
C VAL A 309 -24.46 -9.04 -27.20
N GLU A 310 -23.74 -9.44 -28.25
CA GLU A 310 -22.34 -9.05 -28.42
C GLU A 310 -22.25 -7.70 -29.13
N LEU A 311 -21.49 -6.76 -28.58
CA LEU A 311 -21.07 -5.53 -29.23
C LEU A 311 -19.62 -5.68 -29.64
N ARG A 312 -19.32 -5.48 -30.94
CA ARG A 312 -17.98 -5.65 -31.50
C ARG A 312 -17.53 -4.42 -32.27
N GLY A 313 -16.23 -4.21 -32.33
CA GLY A 313 -15.64 -3.14 -33.13
C GLY A 313 -14.15 -3.32 -33.32
N ARG A 314 -13.54 -2.34 -33.98
CA ARG A 314 -12.09 -2.31 -34.18
C ARG A 314 -11.53 -0.89 -34.07
N LEU A 315 -10.57 -0.70 -33.17
CA LEU A 315 -9.76 0.51 -33.10
C LEU A 315 -8.68 0.50 -34.19
N THR A 316 -8.42 1.67 -34.76
CA THR A 316 -7.43 1.90 -35.82
C THR A 316 -6.72 3.23 -35.58
N GLY A 317 -5.55 3.43 -36.19
CA GLY A 317 -4.76 4.66 -36.01
C GLY A 317 -3.38 4.34 -35.46
N GLU A 318 -3.33 3.51 -34.41
CA GLU A 318 -2.10 3.05 -33.76
C GLU A 318 -1.46 1.84 -34.43
N ALA A 319 -0.17 1.62 -34.13
CA ALA A 319 0.58 0.46 -34.59
C ALA A 319 0.28 -0.81 -33.76
N VAL A 320 0.07 -0.66 -32.45
CA VAL A 320 -0.09 -1.75 -31.47
C VAL A 320 -1.04 -1.29 -30.36
N PHE A 321 -2.01 -2.12 -30.00
CA PHE A 321 -2.90 -1.96 -28.84
C PHE A 321 -2.62 -3.05 -27.77
N GLY A 322 -3.55 -3.31 -26.85
CA GLY A 322 -3.40 -4.33 -25.81
C GLY A 322 -2.99 -3.80 -24.45
N ASP A 323 -3.12 -2.49 -24.24
CA ASP A 323 -2.80 -1.78 -23.00
C ASP A 323 -3.88 -0.70 -22.78
N GLU A 324 -4.50 -0.67 -21.61
CA GLU A 324 -5.63 0.24 -21.31
C GLU A 324 -5.27 1.72 -21.32
N VAL A 325 -4.00 2.05 -21.07
CA VAL A 325 -3.51 3.43 -21.19
C VAL A 325 -3.39 3.81 -22.66
N ARG A 326 -2.99 2.90 -23.55
CA ARG A 326 -3.00 3.16 -25.00
C ARG A 326 -4.41 3.35 -25.53
N ALA A 327 -5.30 2.42 -25.20
CA ALA A 327 -6.71 2.58 -25.47
C ALA A 327 -7.57 1.66 -24.60
N SER A 328 -8.70 2.17 -24.16
CA SER A 328 -9.78 1.41 -23.51
C SER A 328 -11.12 1.78 -24.11
N VAL A 329 -12.09 0.86 -24.04
CA VAL A 329 -13.45 1.05 -24.54
C VAL A 329 -14.43 0.83 -23.40
N LEU A 330 -15.06 1.91 -22.95
CA LEU A 330 -16.14 1.89 -21.96
C LEU A 330 -17.49 1.83 -22.69
N VAL A 331 -18.37 0.92 -22.28
CA VAL A 331 -19.71 0.79 -22.86
C VAL A 331 -20.77 1.09 -21.79
N GLU A 332 -21.53 2.15 -22.03
CA GLU A 332 -22.51 2.69 -21.09
C GLU A 332 -23.90 2.67 -21.71
N GLU A 333 -24.91 2.22 -20.98
CA GLU A 333 -26.31 2.35 -21.39
C GLU A 333 -26.73 3.82 -21.35
N GLY A 334 -27.30 4.29 -22.46
CA GLY A 334 -27.72 5.66 -22.67
C GLY A 334 -27.56 6.08 -24.13
N THR A 335 -27.65 7.38 -24.36
CA THR A 335 -27.37 8.01 -25.66
C THR A 335 -26.35 9.14 -25.45
N LEU A 336 -25.75 9.67 -26.51
CA LEU A 336 -24.88 10.84 -26.43
C LEU A 336 -25.61 12.08 -25.89
N ALA A 337 -26.95 12.09 -25.95
CA ALA A 337 -27.78 13.12 -25.34
C ALA A 337 -28.00 12.92 -23.82
N THR A 338 -27.72 11.72 -23.30
CA THR A 338 -27.75 11.40 -21.86
C THR A 338 -26.44 11.89 -21.23
N PRO A 339 -26.47 12.72 -20.17
CA PRO A 339 -25.28 13.13 -19.45
C PRO A 339 -24.49 11.91 -18.92
N PRO A 340 -23.15 11.90 -18.94
CA PRO A 340 -22.35 10.77 -18.45
C PRO A 340 -22.74 10.28 -17.05
N GLU A 341 -22.99 11.20 -16.12
CA GLU A 341 -23.41 10.92 -14.74
C GLU A 341 -24.80 10.28 -14.62
N GLU A 342 -25.60 10.28 -15.70
CA GLU A 342 -26.91 9.62 -15.76
C GLU A 342 -26.88 8.30 -16.55
N ARG A 343 -25.73 7.92 -17.14
CA ARG A 343 -25.57 6.66 -17.88
C ARG A 343 -25.31 5.50 -16.93
N VAL A 344 -25.49 4.27 -17.42
CA VAL A 344 -25.19 3.05 -16.66
C VAL A 344 -24.03 2.30 -17.33
N PRO A 345 -22.81 2.36 -16.79
CA PRO A 345 -21.69 1.58 -17.32
C PRO A 345 -21.94 0.09 -17.14
N TRP A 346 -21.74 -0.69 -18.19
CA TRP A 346 -21.95 -2.14 -18.16
C TRP A 346 -20.66 -2.94 -18.27
N THR A 347 -19.64 -2.40 -18.94
CA THR A 347 -18.37 -3.09 -19.18
C THR A 347 -17.31 -2.11 -19.69
N GLU A 348 -16.05 -2.46 -19.47
CA GLU A 348 -14.87 -1.80 -20.06
C GLU A 348 -13.94 -2.90 -20.61
N VAL A 349 -13.36 -2.66 -21.78
CA VAL A 349 -12.45 -3.60 -22.45
C VAL A 349 -11.18 -2.93 -22.95
N THR A 350 -10.04 -3.58 -22.68
CA THR A 350 -8.79 -3.31 -23.37
C THR A 350 -8.82 -4.00 -24.73
N PRO A 351 -8.78 -3.26 -25.86
CA PRO A 351 -8.77 -3.84 -27.19
C PRO A 351 -7.55 -4.75 -27.36
N ARG A 352 -7.73 -5.85 -28.11
CA ARG A 352 -6.63 -6.76 -28.44
C ARG A 352 -5.55 -6.02 -29.23
N ILE A 353 -4.36 -6.62 -29.32
CA ILE A 353 -3.19 -6.03 -30.00
C ILE A 353 -3.46 -5.51 -31.42
N ASP A 354 -4.42 -6.10 -32.14
CA ASP A 354 -4.81 -5.73 -33.50
C ASP A 354 -5.92 -4.66 -33.56
N GLY A 355 -6.35 -4.15 -32.40
CA GLY A 355 -7.40 -3.17 -32.19
C GLY A 355 -8.81 -3.76 -32.09
N SER A 356 -9.01 -5.07 -32.30
CA SER A 356 -10.33 -5.67 -32.19
C SER A 356 -10.80 -5.77 -30.73
N PHE A 357 -12.09 -5.55 -30.52
CA PHE A 357 -12.75 -5.79 -29.24
C PHE A 357 -14.16 -6.37 -29.47
N ASP A 358 -14.60 -7.15 -28.48
CA ASP A 358 -15.96 -7.66 -28.37
C ASP A 358 -16.30 -7.75 -26.88
N VAL A 359 -17.54 -7.37 -26.56
CA VAL A 359 -18.07 -7.38 -25.19
C VAL A 359 -19.54 -7.75 -25.21
N SER A 360 -20.00 -8.42 -24.16
CA SER A 360 -21.42 -8.65 -23.91
C SER A 360 -22.07 -7.44 -23.24
N VAL A 361 -23.27 -7.11 -23.69
CA VAL A 361 -24.13 -6.12 -23.03
C VAL A 361 -25.58 -6.61 -22.98
N PRO A 362 -26.41 -6.14 -22.03
CA PRO A 362 -27.83 -6.46 -22.03
C PRO A 362 -28.54 -6.05 -23.34
N ALA A 363 -29.45 -6.90 -23.80
CA ALA A 363 -30.24 -6.64 -24.99
C ALA A 363 -31.33 -5.56 -24.76
N PHE A 364 -31.84 -5.02 -25.87
CA PHE A 364 -32.92 -4.03 -25.97
C PHE A 364 -32.61 -2.63 -25.44
N ARG A 365 -31.35 -2.23 -25.45
CA ARG A 365 -30.87 -0.94 -24.91
C ARG A 365 -30.10 -0.14 -25.96
N ASP A 366 -30.02 1.16 -25.71
CA ASP A 366 -29.12 2.07 -26.42
C ASP A 366 -27.84 2.21 -25.60
N TYR A 367 -26.70 2.25 -26.27
CA TYR A 367 -25.39 2.35 -25.66
C TYR A 367 -24.60 3.50 -26.26
N VAL A 368 -23.77 4.11 -25.42
CA VAL A 368 -22.63 4.93 -25.81
C VAL A 368 -21.37 4.08 -25.65
N VAL A 369 -20.60 3.97 -26.74
CA VAL A 369 -19.29 3.31 -26.78
C VAL A 369 -18.24 4.41 -26.79
N THR A 370 -17.60 4.60 -25.64
CA THR A 370 -16.62 5.67 -25.38
C THR A 370 -15.21 5.07 -25.46
N VAL A 371 -14.40 5.59 -26.37
CA VAL A 371 -12.98 5.24 -26.50
C VAL A 371 -12.16 6.25 -25.71
N ARG A 372 -11.34 5.75 -24.79
CA ARG A 372 -10.35 6.54 -24.06
C ARG A 372 -8.94 6.19 -24.54
N ALA A 373 -8.06 7.17 -24.62
CA ALA A 373 -6.63 6.99 -24.87
C ALA A 373 -5.85 7.93 -23.95
N PHE A 374 -4.80 7.42 -23.32
CA PHE A 374 -4.04 8.10 -22.26
C PHE A 374 -4.96 8.62 -21.15
N GLY A 375 -5.96 7.82 -20.75
CA GLY A 375 -6.95 8.17 -19.73
C GLY A 375 -8.03 9.17 -20.16
N ARG A 376 -7.95 9.73 -21.38
CA ARG A 376 -8.87 10.77 -21.85
C ARG A 376 -9.83 10.27 -22.92
N GLU A 377 -11.07 10.74 -22.88
CA GLU A 377 -12.03 10.49 -23.96
C GLU A 377 -11.53 11.10 -25.29
N VAL A 378 -11.45 10.28 -26.33
CA VAL A 378 -11.06 10.70 -27.69
C VAL A 378 -12.19 10.59 -28.70
N LEU A 379 -13.15 9.71 -28.46
CA LEU A 379 -14.28 9.44 -29.36
C LEU A 379 -15.40 8.76 -28.58
N ALA A 380 -16.65 9.07 -28.94
CA ALA A 380 -17.83 8.33 -28.50
C ALA A 380 -18.81 8.09 -29.66
N VAL A 381 -19.42 6.90 -29.72
CA VAL A 381 -20.42 6.54 -30.73
C VAL A 381 -21.63 5.86 -30.11
N GLU A 382 -22.81 6.01 -30.72
CA GLU A 382 -24.02 5.31 -30.27
C GLU A 382 -24.16 3.93 -30.94
N ALA A 383 -24.64 2.96 -30.19
CA ALA A 383 -24.96 1.62 -30.65
C ALA A 383 -26.31 1.16 -30.08
N ARG A 384 -27.20 0.66 -30.94
CA ARG A 384 -28.48 0.06 -30.51
C ARG A 384 -28.35 -1.45 -30.50
N ALA A 385 -28.49 -2.05 -29.31
CA ALA A 385 -28.41 -3.50 -29.13
C ALA A 385 -29.83 -4.06 -28.98
N ASP A 386 -30.42 -4.57 -30.06
CA ASP A 386 -31.75 -5.19 -30.05
C ASP A 386 -31.66 -6.72 -29.91
N PHE A 387 -31.89 -7.48 -30.99
CA PHE A 387 -31.96 -8.95 -30.96
C PHE A 387 -30.68 -9.65 -31.43
N ALA A 388 -29.80 -8.94 -32.13
CA ALA A 388 -28.63 -9.49 -32.81
C ALA A 388 -27.37 -8.72 -32.38
N ASP A 389 -26.22 -9.39 -32.50
CA ASP A 389 -24.90 -8.79 -32.29
C ASP A 389 -24.75 -7.51 -33.11
N VAL A 390 -24.09 -6.51 -32.50
CA VAL A 390 -23.89 -5.18 -33.06
C VAL A 390 -22.42 -5.02 -33.44
N ASP A 391 -22.15 -4.56 -34.65
CA ASP A 391 -20.81 -4.15 -35.08
C ASP A 391 -20.79 -2.62 -35.21
N VAL A 392 -20.04 -1.95 -34.33
CA VAL A 392 -19.85 -0.49 -34.35
C VAL A 392 -18.83 -0.04 -35.39
N GLY A 393 -18.19 -0.99 -36.09
CA GLY A 393 -17.27 -0.75 -37.17
C GLY A 393 -15.87 -0.34 -36.71
N SER A 394 -15.16 0.33 -37.60
CA SER A 394 -13.81 0.84 -37.33
C SER A 394 -13.86 2.24 -36.74
N LEU A 395 -13.23 2.40 -35.58
CA LEU A 395 -13.09 3.66 -34.86
C LEU A 395 -11.63 4.11 -35.00
N ALA A 396 -11.40 5.32 -35.51
CA ALA A 396 -10.06 5.84 -35.77
C ALA A 396 -9.62 6.76 -34.63
N LEU A 397 -8.48 6.44 -34.02
CA LEU A 397 -7.83 7.26 -33.00
C LEU A 397 -6.78 8.17 -33.64
N PRO A 398 -6.54 9.36 -33.06
CA PRO A 398 -5.31 10.12 -33.30
C PRO A 398 -4.10 9.26 -32.97
N ARG A 399 -2.99 9.40 -33.71
CA ARG A 399 -1.77 8.65 -33.39
C ARG A 399 -1.02 9.28 -32.21
N ALA A 400 -0.51 8.45 -31.32
CA ALA A 400 0.53 8.85 -30.39
C ALA A 400 1.83 9.17 -31.15
N GLY A 401 2.63 10.07 -30.59
CA GLY A 401 4.04 10.16 -30.96
C GLY A 401 4.85 9.10 -30.21
N THR A 402 6.10 8.89 -30.61
CA THR A 402 7.04 8.01 -29.89
C THR A 402 8.17 8.87 -29.32
N LEU A 403 8.41 8.78 -28.02
CA LEU A 403 9.60 9.29 -27.34
C LEU A 403 10.63 8.17 -27.27
N THR A 404 11.77 8.35 -27.95
CA THR A 404 12.95 7.48 -27.77
C THR A 404 13.83 8.11 -26.72
N LEU A 405 13.87 7.53 -25.53
CA LEU A 405 14.63 8.00 -24.39
C LEU A 405 15.95 7.25 -24.32
N GLU A 406 17.07 7.96 -24.31
CA GLU A 406 18.42 7.40 -24.23
C GLU A 406 19.20 8.09 -23.11
N ALA A 407 19.93 7.32 -22.31
CA ALA A 407 20.81 7.86 -21.29
C ALA A 407 22.10 7.07 -21.15
N THR A 408 23.16 7.78 -20.75
CA THR A 408 24.42 7.18 -20.30
C THR A 408 24.82 7.75 -18.96
N VAL A 409 25.48 6.94 -18.13
CA VAL A 409 26.09 7.36 -16.88
C VAL A 409 27.59 7.17 -17.02
N ASP A 410 28.37 8.23 -16.82
CA ASP A 410 29.83 8.27 -17.03
C ASP A 410 30.25 7.81 -18.44
N GLY A 411 29.39 8.07 -19.44
CA GLY A 411 29.62 7.71 -20.84
C GLY A 411 29.37 6.24 -21.19
N ALA A 412 28.80 5.44 -20.28
CA ALA A 412 28.40 4.06 -20.52
C ALA A 412 26.88 3.87 -20.34
N PRO A 413 26.27 2.88 -21.01
CA PRO A 413 24.91 2.45 -20.71
C PRO A 413 24.75 2.02 -19.25
N ASP A 414 23.68 2.48 -18.60
CA ASP A 414 23.31 2.08 -17.24
C ASP A 414 21.79 2.24 -17.05
N TRP A 415 21.30 1.76 -15.91
CA TRP A 415 19.94 1.99 -15.44
C TRP A 415 19.76 3.45 -14.99
N VAL A 416 18.69 4.06 -15.46
CA VAL A 416 18.25 5.42 -15.10
C VAL A 416 16.74 5.47 -14.93
N MET A 417 16.26 6.48 -14.22
CA MET A 417 14.85 6.87 -14.20
C MET A 417 14.67 8.17 -14.98
N PHE A 418 13.75 8.17 -15.94
CA PHE A 418 13.30 9.36 -16.65
C PHE A 418 12.01 9.92 -16.05
N PHE A 419 11.87 11.25 -16.12
CA PHE A 419 10.73 12.01 -15.66
C PHE A 419 10.25 12.87 -16.83
N VAL A 420 9.02 12.65 -17.31
CA VAL A 420 8.47 13.33 -18.49
C VAL A 420 7.39 14.33 -18.06
N HIS A 421 7.77 15.59 -17.86
CA HIS A 421 6.84 16.61 -17.40
C HIS A 421 6.31 17.44 -18.58
N PRO A 422 5.04 17.88 -18.58
CA PRO A 422 4.57 18.90 -19.51
C PRO A 422 5.45 20.16 -19.36
N ALA A 423 5.89 20.77 -20.45
CA ALA A 423 6.78 21.94 -20.44
C ALA A 423 6.01 23.28 -20.44
N ASP A 424 4.69 23.23 -20.51
CA ASP A 424 3.78 24.37 -20.50
C ASP A 424 2.36 23.94 -20.07
N ASP A 425 1.59 24.90 -19.55
CA ASP A 425 0.22 24.68 -19.04
C ASP A 425 -0.73 24.11 -20.11
N ALA A 426 -0.51 24.47 -21.38
CA ALA A 426 -1.33 23.99 -22.49
C ALA A 426 -1.11 22.49 -22.74
N THR A 427 0.13 22.01 -22.63
CA THR A 427 0.42 20.58 -22.69
C THR A 427 -0.12 19.90 -21.45
N ASP A 428 0.05 20.49 -20.26
CA ASP A 428 -0.42 19.94 -19.00
C ASP A 428 -1.93 19.65 -19.02
N GLU A 429 -2.75 20.66 -19.33
CA GLU A 429 -4.21 20.53 -19.46
C GLU A 429 -4.61 19.49 -20.53
N ALA A 430 -3.79 19.32 -21.56
CA ALA A 430 -4.06 18.38 -22.65
C ALA A 430 -3.69 16.93 -22.35
N VAL A 431 -2.92 16.66 -21.29
CA VAL A 431 -2.39 15.30 -21.03
C VAL A 431 -2.64 14.80 -19.61
N ARG A 432 -3.12 15.66 -18.72
CA ARG A 432 -3.56 15.33 -17.38
C ARG A 432 -4.76 14.38 -17.41
N ALA A 433 -4.64 13.24 -16.72
CA ALA A 433 -5.67 12.22 -16.65
C ALA A 433 -5.46 11.25 -15.47
N HIS A 434 -6.55 10.61 -15.04
CA HIS A 434 -6.55 9.42 -14.19
C HIS A 434 -6.75 8.16 -15.05
N LEU A 435 -6.27 7.02 -14.56
CA LEU A 435 -6.67 5.72 -15.11
C LEU A 435 -8.08 5.40 -14.58
N PHE A 436 -9.08 5.53 -15.45
CA PHE A 436 -10.50 5.29 -15.13
C PHE A 436 -11.12 6.13 -13.99
N GLY A 437 -10.49 7.25 -13.63
CA GLY A 437 -10.96 8.10 -12.52
C GLY A 437 -10.47 7.64 -11.14
N GLY A 438 -9.81 6.48 -11.06
CA GLY A 438 -9.12 5.99 -9.87
C GLY A 438 -7.62 6.25 -9.90
N PHE A 439 -6.95 5.88 -8.81
CA PHE A 439 -5.51 6.05 -8.58
C PHE A 439 -5.02 7.52 -8.77
N PHE A 440 -3.70 7.68 -8.89
CA PHE A 440 -3.02 8.98 -9.04
C PHE A 440 -3.40 9.74 -10.32
N GLU A 441 -3.55 11.07 -10.19
CA GLU A 441 -3.64 11.96 -11.34
C GLU A 441 -2.26 12.09 -12.01
N CYS A 442 -2.20 11.88 -13.32
CA CYS A 442 -0.95 11.81 -14.05
C CYS A 442 -0.90 12.76 -15.23
N ALA A 443 0.25 13.44 -15.39
CA ALA A 443 0.51 14.34 -16.51
C ALA A 443 1.93 14.10 -17.06
N PRO A 444 2.08 13.41 -18.21
CA PRO A 444 1.09 12.54 -18.87
C PRO A 444 0.96 11.16 -18.21
N LEU A 445 -0.19 10.51 -18.39
CA LEU A 445 -0.40 9.08 -18.07
C LEU A 445 0.23 8.18 -19.16
N LEU A 446 1.51 7.80 -19.06
CA LEU A 446 2.20 6.96 -20.07
C LEU A 446 2.05 5.44 -19.83
N GLY A 447 1.67 5.05 -18.61
CA GLY A 447 1.31 3.69 -18.20
C GLY A 447 0.63 3.71 -16.83
N SER A 448 0.24 2.55 -16.31
CA SER A 448 -0.51 2.43 -15.04
C SER A 448 0.26 3.07 -13.88
N SER A 449 -0.44 3.76 -12.98
CA SER A 449 0.19 4.51 -11.89
C SER A 449 0.72 3.64 -10.76
N THR A 450 0.19 2.43 -10.60
CA THR A 450 0.55 1.48 -9.53
C THR A 450 1.45 0.33 -10.02
N GLY A 451 1.51 0.09 -11.34
CA GLY A 451 2.26 -1.02 -11.94
C GLY A 451 3.73 -0.72 -12.29
N GLY A 452 4.29 -1.52 -13.21
CA GLY A 452 5.67 -1.40 -13.70
C GLY A 452 5.90 -0.21 -14.66
N SER A 453 7.13 -0.08 -15.17
CA SER A 453 7.50 1.02 -16.06
C SER A 453 6.98 0.84 -17.50
N PRO A 454 6.47 1.89 -18.17
CA PRO A 454 6.29 3.25 -17.65
C PRO A 454 5.14 3.32 -16.65
N ALA A 455 5.34 4.07 -15.57
CA ALA A 455 4.30 4.33 -14.57
C ALA A 455 4.02 5.82 -14.54
N CYS A 456 2.82 6.22 -14.97
CA CYS A 456 2.50 7.63 -15.24
C CYS A 456 3.57 8.31 -16.08
N ASN A 457 4.28 9.30 -15.54
CA ASN A 457 5.32 10.05 -16.25
C ASN A 457 6.76 9.59 -15.90
N ARG A 458 6.89 8.41 -15.28
CA ARG A 458 8.15 7.80 -14.85
C ARG A 458 8.51 6.63 -15.77
N VAL A 459 9.75 6.60 -16.24
CA VAL A 459 10.20 5.56 -17.19
C VAL A 459 11.57 5.05 -16.78
N LEU A 460 11.66 3.76 -16.48
CA LEU A 460 12.92 3.04 -16.32
C LEU A 460 13.51 2.69 -17.68
N ALA A 461 14.82 2.87 -17.81
CA ALA A 461 15.55 2.41 -18.99
C ALA A 461 16.94 1.94 -18.62
N ASN A 462 17.42 0.95 -19.39
CA ASN A 462 18.83 0.60 -19.45
C ASN A 462 19.34 0.94 -20.85
N ALA A 463 20.19 1.95 -20.96
CA ALA A 463 20.63 2.57 -22.22
C ALA A 463 19.56 3.33 -23.00
N SER A 464 18.47 2.66 -23.39
CA SER A 464 17.42 3.23 -24.25
C SER A 464 16.07 2.53 -24.08
N THR A 465 14.99 3.28 -24.23
CA THR A 465 13.61 2.76 -24.30
C THR A 465 12.73 3.64 -25.18
N ASP A 466 11.70 3.05 -25.78
CA ASP A 466 10.68 3.77 -26.57
C ASP A 466 9.37 3.80 -25.79
N VAL A 467 8.79 5.00 -25.64
CA VAL A 467 7.49 5.18 -24.98
C VAL A 467 6.57 5.97 -25.90
N ALA A 468 5.35 5.48 -26.11
CA ALA A 468 4.35 6.28 -26.81
C ALA A 468 3.82 7.39 -25.88
N ALA A 469 3.63 8.59 -26.41
CA ALA A 469 3.21 9.76 -25.65
C ALA A 469 2.19 10.59 -26.46
N PRO A 470 1.25 11.26 -25.79
CA PRO A 470 0.34 12.17 -26.48
C PRO A 470 1.13 13.35 -27.08
N PRO A 471 0.69 13.93 -28.21
CA PRO A 471 1.35 15.12 -28.77
C PRO A 471 1.38 16.27 -27.77
N GLY A 472 2.53 16.94 -27.66
CA GLY A 472 2.75 17.95 -26.64
C GLY A 472 4.20 18.41 -26.54
N ARG A 473 4.48 19.40 -25.69
CA ARG A 473 5.84 19.84 -25.39
C ARG A 473 6.20 19.39 -23.98
N TYR A 474 7.31 18.68 -23.84
CA TYR A 474 7.71 18.03 -22.59
C TYR A 474 9.12 18.39 -22.17
N ASP A 475 9.33 18.59 -20.88
CA ASP A 475 10.63 18.60 -20.22
C ASP A 475 10.94 17.19 -19.74
N VAL A 476 12.02 16.61 -20.26
CA VAL A 476 12.48 15.27 -19.91
C VAL A 476 13.70 15.41 -19.02
N PHE A 477 13.60 14.88 -17.79
CA PHE A 477 14.72 14.75 -16.87
C PHE A 477 15.16 13.30 -16.78
N ALA A 478 16.44 13.07 -16.48
CA ALA A 478 16.97 11.77 -16.11
C ALA A 478 17.82 11.86 -14.84
N THR A 479 17.72 10.85 -13.99
CA THR A 479 18.57 10.67 -12.81
C THR A 479 19.08 9.23 -12.72
N ALA A 480 20.27 9.08 -12.11
CA ALA A 480 20.86 7.81 -11.70
C ALA A 480 20.98 7.77 -10.16
N GLY A 481 20.02 8.36 -9.45
CA GLY A 481 20.00 8.46 -7.99
C GLY A 481 20.63 9.74 -7.43
N LEU A 482 20.57 9.89 -6.11
CA LEU A 482 20.90 11.13 -5.40
C LEU A 482 22.32 11.66 -5.63
N PHE A 483 23.28 10.77 -5.90
CA PHE A 483 24.70 11.12 -6.05
C PHE A 483 25.16 11.10 -7.51
N ALA A 484 24.26 11.42 -8.43
CA ALA A 484 24.57 11.72 -9.82
C ALA A 484 24.09 13.13 -10.19
N THR A 485 24.56 13.66 -11.32
CA THR A 485 23.93 14.84 -11.94
C THR A 485 22.52 14.50 -12.42
N VAL A 486 21.66 15.51 -12.52
CA VAL A 486 20.41 15.43 -13.29
C VAL A 486 20.71 15.94 -14.71
N ALA A 487 20.14 15.30 -15.72
CA ALA A 487 20.20 15.78 -17.10
C ALA A 487 18.80 16.20 -17.56
N HIS A 488 18.72 17.22 -18.42
CA HIS A 488 17.45 17.81 -18.88
C HIS A 488 17.47 18.08 -20.39
N ALA A 489 16.34 17.85 -21.05
CA ALA A 489 16.06 18.35 -22.40
C ALA A 489 14.57 18.64 -22.59
N THR A 490 14.25 19.68 -23.35
CA THR A 490 12.87 19.92 -23.80
C THR A 490 12.66 19.35 -25.20
N VAL A 491 11.55 18.64 -25.41
CA VAL A 491 11.18 17.98 -26.67
C VAL A 491 9.74 18.30 -27.06
N THR A 492 9.46 18.30 -28.36
CA THR A 492 8.09 18.37 -28.88
C THR A 492 7.74 17.04 -29.51
N VAL A 493 6.72 16.38 -28.98
CA VAL A 493 6.17 15.14 -29.50
C VAL A 493 5.08 15.48 -30.50
N THR A 494 5.22 14.98 -31.73
CA THR A 494 4.23 15.13 -32.79
C THR A 494 3.54 13.79 -33.05
N GLU A 495 2.25 13.85 -33.39
CA GLU A 495 1.44 12.69 -33.79
C GLU A 495 2.15 11.80 -34.82
N GLY A 496 2.37 10.53 -34.49
CA GLY A 496 2.95 9.51 -35.37
C GLY A 496 4.43 9.70 -35.72
N GLU A 497 5.13 10.67 -35.12
CA GLU A 497 6.56 10.91 -35.31
C GLU A 497 7.39 10.37 -34.13
N VAL A 498 8.65 10.02 -34.42
CA VAL A 498 9.63 9.62 -33.41
C VAL A 498 10.43 10.85 -32.98
N SER A 499 10.49 11.10 -31.68
CA SER A 499 11.16 12.23 -31.04
C SER A 499 12.27 11.71 -30.11
N PRO A 500 13.54 11.72 -30.54
CA PRO A 500 14.65 11.21 -29.73
C PRO A 500 15.12 12.23 -28.70
N VAL A 501 15.42 11.74 -27.49
CA VAL A 501 16.02 12.48 -26.38
C VAL A 501 17.21 11.67 -25.86
N SER A 502 18.42 12.22 -25.99
CA SER A 502 19.64 11.58 -25.48
C SER A 502 20.25 12.44 -24.37
N LEU A 503 20.37 11.88 -23.17
CA LEU A 503 20.89 12.54 -21.97
C LEU A 503 22.18 11.86 -21.48
N ALA A 504 23.03 12.62 -20.79
CA ALA A 504 24.28 12.12 -20.22
C ALA A 504 24.41 12.59 -18.77
N LEU A 505 24.63 11.64 -17.87
CA LEU A 505 24.76 11.85 -16.43
C LEU A 505 26.18 11.52 -15.99
N GLU A 506 26.62 12.14 -14.89
CA GLU A 506 27.91 11.89 -14.26
C GLU A 506 27.70 11.53 -12.78
N ARG A 507 28.42 10.53 -12.28
CA ARG A 507 28.43 10.21 -10.85
C ARG A 507 29.23 11.26 -10.09
N LEU A 508 28.69 11.70 -8.95
CA LEU A 508 29.27 12.74 -8.11
C LEU A 508 29.85 12.13 -6.83
N PRO A 509 31.07 12.52 -6.42
CA PRO A 509 31.70 12.06 -5.17
C PRO A 509 31.13 12.81 -3.95
N VAL A 510 29.81 12.73 -3.75
CA VAL A 510 29.10 13.35 -2.62
C VAL A 510 29.09 12.43 -1.39
N ALA A 511 28.85 11.13 -1.60
CA ALA A 511 28.93 10.14 -0.53
C ALA A 511 30.41 9.90 -0.12
N PRO A 512 30.74 9.98 1.18
CA PRO A 512 32.09 9.71 1.68
C PRO A 512 32.57 8.29 1.41
N SER A 513 33.88 8.09 1.39
CA SER A 513 34.44 6.73 1.37
C SER A 513 34.14 6.00 2.68
N GLY A 514 33.89 4.70 2.61
CA GLY A 514 33.55 3.90 3.80
C GLY A 514 32.10 4.05 4.23
N THR A 515 31.22 4.48 3.32
CA THR A 515 29.77 4.44 3.50
C THR A 515 29.12 3.51 2.49
N LEU A 516 28.02 2.88 2.89
CA LEU A 516 27.06 2.24 1.98
C LEU A 516 25.70 2.92 2.15
N SER A 517 25.01 3.17 1.04
CA SER A 517 23.65 3.69 1.03
C SER A 517 22.62 2.57 1.20
N GLY A 518 21.68 2.76 2.11
CA GLY A 518 20.64 1.80 2.46
C GLY A 518 19.25 2.40 2.29
N ASP A 519 18.33 1.63 1.75
CA ASP A 519 16.90 1.88 1.88
C ASP A 519 16.30 0.68 2.63
N PHE A 520 15.85 0.90 3.85
CA PHE A 520 15.44 -0.16 4.77
C PHE A 520 13.92 -0.31 4.87
N HIS A 521 13.19 0.33 3.98
CA HIS A 521 11.74 0.27 3.92
C HIS A 521 11.28 0.40 2.46
N VAL A 522 11.00 -0.73 1.81
CA VAL A 522 10.53 -0.78 0.43
C VAL A 522 9.55 -1.94 0.25
N HIS A 523 8.60 -1.73 -0.66
CA HIS A 523 7.58 -2.70 -1.04
C HIS A 523 7.70 -3.04 -2.52
N GLY A 524 7.23 -4.19 -2.95
CA GLY A 524 7.08 -4.57 -4.35
C GLY A 524 5.89 -5.49 -4.51
N GLY A 525 5.77 -6.16 -5.66
CA GLY A 525 4.58 -6.94 -6.02
C GLY A 525 4.13 -8.00 -5.01
N ALA A 526 4.97 -8.45 -4.09
CA ALA A 526 4.57 -9.40 -3.06
C ALA A 526 3.78 -8.73 -1.92
N SER A 527 3.94 -7.42 -1.71
CA SER A 527 3.18 -6.64 -0.73
C SER A 527 1.75 -6.47 -1.23
N PHE A 528 0.78 -6.61 -0.31
CA PHE A 528 -0.64 -6.54 -0.67
C PHE A 528 -1.07 -5.20 -1.27
N ASP A 529 -0.27 -4.14 -1.12
CA ASP A 529 -0.54 -2.77 -1.55
C ASP A 529 0.47 -2.23 -2.56
N SER A 530 1.05 -3.12 -3.36
CA SER A 530 1.92 -2.77 -4.48
C SER A 530 1.78 -3.77 -5.62
N THR A 531 1.59 -3.24 -6.84
CA THR A 531 1.55 -4.05 -8.08
C THR A 531 2.83 -3.95 -8.90
N VAL A 532 3.93 -3.43 -8.35
CA VAL A 532 5.18 -3.25 -9.10
C VAL A 532 5.85 -4.60 -9.35
N PRO A 533 6.02 -5.05 -10.60
CA PRO A 533 6.65 -6.33 -10.89
C PRO A 533 8.09 -6.39 -10.35
N ASP A 534 8.50 -7.55 -9.85
CA ASP A 534 9.85 -7.77 -9.27
C ASP A 534 10.99 -7.26 -10.17
N PHE A 535 10.85 -7.44 -11.50
CA PHE A 535 11.86 -6.98 -12.45
C PHE A 535 12.00 -5.45 -12.42
N ASP A 536 10.89 -4.73 -12.52
CA ASP A 536 10.85 -3.27 -12.47
C ASP A 536 11.31 -2.74 -11.11
N ARG A 537 10.94 -3.42 -10.01
CA ARG A 537 11.38 -3.07 -8.66
C ARG A 537 12.91 -3.16 -8.52
N VAL A 538 13.51 -4.27 -8.94
CA VAL A 538 14.98 -4.43 -8.91
C VAL A 538 15.67 -3.46 -9.89
N ALA A 539 15.06 -3.19 -11.05
CA ALA A 539 15.56 -2.19 -12.00
C ALA A 539 15.55 -0.78 -11.40
N ALA A 540 14.52 -0.43 -10.62
CA ALA A 540 14.47 0.81 -9.86
C ALA A 540 15.60 0.88 -8.82
N TRP A 541 15.90 -0.21 -8.09
CA TRP A 541 17.07 -0.27 -7.18
C TRP A 541 18.39 0.05 -7.87
N LEU A 542 18.58 -0.47 -9.08
CA LEU A 542 19.76 -0.20 -9.88
C LEU A 542 19.79 1.25 -10.41
N ALA A 543 18.65 1.80 -10.81
CA ALA A 543 18.52 3.19 -11.27
C ALA A 543 18.76 4.19 -10.13
N ALA A 544 18.27 3.90 -8.92
CA ALA A 544 18.46 4.72 -7.73
C ALA A 544 19.89 4.63 -7.15
N ASN A 545 20.74 3.71 -7.65
CA ASN A 545 22.08 3.41 -7.16
C ASN A 545 22.13 3.29 -5.61
N VAL A 546 21.28 2.42 -5.06
CA VAL A 546 21.30 2.06 -3.62
C VAL A 546 22.14 0.81 -3.43
N ASP A 547 22.99 0.79 -2.40
CA ASP A 547 23.93 -0.32 -2.14
C ASP A 547 23.29 -1.48 -1.36
N VAL A 548 22.39 -1.17 -0.42
CA VAL A 548 21.74 -2.15 0.46
C VAL A 548 20.23 -1.90 0.50
N ILE A 549 19.44 -2.95 0.28
CA ILE A 549 17.98 -2.91 0.39
C ILE A 549 17.58 -3.84 1.53
N ALA A 550 16.69 -3.42 2.43
CA ALA A 550 15.88 -4.37 3.18
C ALA A 550 14.56 -4.54 2.42
N ALA A 551 14.29 -5.75 1.92
CA ALA A 551 13.01 -6.07 1.29
C ALA A 551 11.98 -6.28 2.41
N THR A 552 10.98 -5.42 2.49
CA THR A 552 10.09 -5.33 3.66
C THR A 552 8.62 -5.36 3.25
N ASP A 553 8.27 -6.20 2.28
CA ASP A 553 6.88 -6.42 1.86
C ASP A 553 5.97 -6.74 3.07
N HIS A 554 4.72 -6.27 3.03
CA HIS A 554 3.80 -6.41 4.16
C HIS A 554 3.46 -7.86 4.47
N ASP A 555 3.70 -8.27 5.72
CA ASP A 555 3.32 -9.55 6.33
C ASP A 555 3.82 -10.79 5.58
N ILE A 556 4.74 -10.61 4.62
CA ILE A 556 5.26 -11.65 3.75
C ILE A 556 6.77 -11.51 3.61
N VAL A 557 7.47 -12.65 3.61
CA VAL A 557 8.91 -12.66 3.33
C VAL A 557 9.16 -12.88 1.84
N TRP A 558 9.89 -11.98 1.17
CA TRP A 558 10.20 -12.11 -0.27
C TRP A 558 11.68 -11.82 -0.60
N ASP A 559 12.28 -12.58 -1.51
CA ASP A 559 13.73 -12.54 -1.78
C ASP A 559 14.15 -11.90 -3.12
N TYR A 560 13.19 -11.67 -4.03
CA TYR A 560 13.39 -11.11 -5.36
C TYR A 560 14.46 -11.85 -6.21
N ALA A 561 14.75 -13.13 -5.91
CA ALA A 561 15.91 -13.82 -6.45
C ALA A 561 15.86 -13.94 -7.99
N ALA A 562 14.68 -14.16 -8.56
CA ALA A 562 14.49 -14.28 -10.00
C ALA A 562 14.85 -12.97 -10.74
N ALA A 563 14.32 -11.83 -10.26
CA ALA A 563 14.60 -10.52 -10.85
C ALA A 563 16.06 -10.09 -10.65
N ARG A 564 16.62 -10.31 -9.45
CA ARG A 564 18.04 -10.05 -9.16
C ARG A 564 18.97 -10.81 -10.10
N ALA A 565 18.69 -12.09 -10.34
CA ALA A 565 19.46 -12.92 -11.26
C ALA A 565 19.31 -12.45 -12.72
N ALA A 566 18.08 -12.10 -13.14
CA ALA A 566 17.81 -11.61 -14.49
C ALA A 566 18.55 -10.29 -14.81
N LEU A 567 18.70 -9.43 -13.81
CA LEU A 567 19.33 -8.12 -13.93
C LEU A 567 20.82 -8.10 -13.58
N GLY A 568 21.37 -9.21 -13.06
CA GLY A 568 22.74 -9.25 -12.54
C GLY A 568 22.95 -8.28 -11.37
N ALA A 569 21.92 -8.03 -10.56
CA ALA A 569 21.91 -6.97 -9.57
C ALA A 569 22.90 -7.19 -8.42
N ASP A 570 23.23 -8.45 -8.11
CA ASP A 570 24.07 -8.84 -6.97
C ASP A 570 25.53 -8.37 -7.06
N GLU A 571 25.98 -7.83 -8.19
CA GLU A 571 27.29 -7.18 -8.29
C GLU A 571 27.27 -5.73 -7.80
N ARG A 572 26.09 -5.12 -7.76
CA ARG A 572 25.87 -3.68 -7.49
C ARG A 572 25.10 -3.39 -6.22
N LEU A 573 24.30 -4.33 -5.72
CA LEU A 573 23.54 -4.17 -4.50
C LEU A 573 23.46 -5.45 -3.66
N ARG A 574 23.01 -5.29 -2.42
CA ARG A 574 22.78 -6.36 -1.45
C ARG A 574 21.36 -6.26 -0.92
N VAL A 575 20.53 -7.28 -1.18
CA VAL A 575 19.18 -7.37 -0.61
C VAL A 575 19.22 -8.18 0.69
N ARG A 576 18.72 -7.61 1.77
CA ARG A 576 18.42 -8.27 3.04
C ARG A 576 16.94 -8.59 3.02
N VAL A 577 16.64 -9.87 3.03
CA VAL A 577 15.27 -10.36 3.10
C VAL A 577 14.72 -10.04 4.49
N GLY A 578 13.62 -9.32 4.57
CA GLY A 578 12.91 -8.95 5.80
C GLY A 578 11.41 -9.00 5.57
N LEU A 579 10.67 -8.22 6.36
CA LEU A 579 9.27 -7.86 6.15
C LEU A 579 8.91 -6.61 6.97
N GLU A 580 7.81 -5.96 6.61
CA GLU A 580 7.08 -5.01 7.45
C GLU A 580 5.85 -5.71 8.03
N THR A 581 5.64 -5.69 9.34
CA THR A 581 4.37 -6.18 9.91
C THR A 581 3.32 -5.10 9.92
N THR A 582 2.10 -5.46 9.56
CA THR A 582 0.98 -4.52 9.48
C THR A 582 -0.28 -5.15 10.05
N GLY A 583 -0.52 -4.86 11.33
CA GLY A 583 -1.75 -5.31 12.00
C GLY A 583 -3.00 -4.67 11.38
N HIS A 584 -3.97 -5.50 11.04
CA HIS A 584 -5.28 -5.15 10.51
C HIS A 584 -6.40 -5.29 11.55
N VAL A 585 -6.17 -6.04 12.65
CA VAL A 585 -7.17 -6.21 13.69
C VAL A 585 -7.06 -5.09 14.73
N LEU A 586 -8.12 -4.27 14.80
CA LEU A 586 -8.20 -3.08 15.64
C LEU A 586 -7.78 -3.27 17.11
N PHE A 587 -7.06 -2.25 17.62
CA PHE A 587 -6.64 -2.14 19.00
C PHE A 587 -7.77 -1.60 19.92
N ASP A 588 -8.58 -2.48 20.55
CA ASP A 588 -9.50 -2.10 21.65
C ASP A 588 -8.86 -1.90 23.06
N LEU A 589 -8.57 -0.65 23.45
CA LEU A 589 -8.02 -0.25 24.76
C LEU A 589 -8.95 -0.43 25.97
N THR A 590 -10.13 -1.05 25.82
CA THR A 590 -11.14 -1.13 26.89
C THR A 590 -10.68 -1.99 28.08
N PRO A 591 -10.69 -1.47 29.33
CA PRO A 591 -10.26 -2.22 30.51
C PRO A 591 -11.09 -3.50 30.75
N GLY A 592 -10.45 -4.66 30.68
CA GLY A 592 -11.07 -5.97 30.92
C GLY A 592 -11.41 -6.76 29.66
N GLU A 593 -11.21 -6.17 28.48
CA GLU A 593 -11.24 -6.89 27.22
C GLU A 593 -9.96 -7.73 27.04
N VAL A 594 -10.12 -8.88 26.39
CA VAL A 594 -9.09 -9.93 26.31
C VAL A 594 -8.58 -10.12 24.89
N VAL A 595 -8.93 -9.23 23.96
CA VAL A 595 -8.36 -9.23 22.62
C VAL A 595 -6.97 -8.61 22.75
N PRO A 596 -5.87 -9.36 22.51
CA PRO A 596 -4.55 -8.77 22.33
C PRO A 596 -4.49 -8.17 20.92
N GLN A 597 -3.62 -7.20 20.71
CA GLN A 597 -3.84 -6.20 19.67
C GLN A 597 -2.47 -5.77 19.11
N VAL A 598 -2.27 -5.89 17.80
CA VAL A 598 -1.04 -5.41 17.14
C VAL A 598 -1.22 -3.94 16.82
N ILE A 599 -0.15 -3.18 16.96
CA ILE A 599 -0.14 -1.77 16.62
C ILE A 599 1.21 -1.42 16.05
N GLY A 600 1.19 -0.50 15.11
CA GLY A 600 2.37 0.05 14.51
C GLY A 600 2.95 -0.88 13.49
N HIS A 601 3.73 -0.29 12.59
CA HIS A 601 4.48 -1.08 11.65
C HIS A 601 5.93 -1.25 12.07
N TRP A 602 6.47 -2.43 11.76
CA TRP A 602 7.78 -2.85 12.22
C TRP A 602 8.54 -3.54 11.10
N ASN A 603 9.64 -2.94 10.64
CA ASN A 603 10.57 -3.64 9.75
C ASN A 603 11.49 -4.55 10.54
N VAL A 604 11.63 -5.80 10.09
CA VAL A 604 12.49 -6.80 10.72
C VAL A 604 13.35 -7.50 9.68
N TRP A 605 14.67 -7.47 9.86
CA TRP A 605 15.61 -8.16 8.97
C TRP A 605 16.88 -8.67 9.69
N PRO A 606 17.54 -9.72 9.16
CA PRO A 606 17.08 -10.58 8.08
C PRO A 606 16.11 -11.66 8.57
N LEU A 607 15.24 -12.13 7.68
CA LEU A 607 14.32 -13.25 7.91
C LEU A 607 14.55 -14.38 6.90
N PRO A 608 14.32 -15.66 7.30
CA PRO A 608 14.39 -16.78 6.36
C PRO A 608 13.24 -16.75 5.36
N PHE A 609 13.55 -16.79 4.06
CA PHE A 609 12.55 -16.98 3.02
C PHE A 609 12.16 -18.46 2.89
N ALA A 610 10.87 -18.75 3.02
CA ALA A 610 10.26 -20.05 2.85
C ALA A 610 9.23 -19.99 1.70
N PRO A 611 9.62 -20.21 0.43
CA PRO A 611 8.78 -19.93 -0.75
C PRO A 611 7.43 -20.67 -0.79
N ASN A 612 7.33 -21.81 -0.09
CA ASN A 612 6.09 -22.59 0.02
C ASN A 612 5.59 -22.66 1.47
N GLY A 613 6.09 -21.83 2.39
CA GLY A 613 5.60 -21.77 3.77
C GLY A 613 4.43 -20.79 3.92
N PRO A 614 3.65 -20.88 5.02
CA PRO A 614 2.69 -19.83 5.39
C PRO A 614 3.38 -18.47 5.46
N TYR A 615 2.74 -17.44 4.89
CA TYR A 615 3.26 -16.07 4.83
C TYR A 615 4.71 -15.97 4.29
N ARG A 616 5.09 -16.97 3.49
CA ARG A 616 6.46 -17.19 2.98
C ARG A 616 7.56 -17.22 4.04
N GLY A 617 7.22 -17.51 5.30
CA GLY A 617 8.17 -17.57 6.42
C GLY A 617 7.94 -16.49 7.48
N ALA A 618 7.04 -15.53 7.25
CA ALA A 618 6.66 -14.57 8.27
C ALA A 618 5.89 -15.25 9.43
N PRO A 619 6.05 -14.80 10.69
CA PRO A 619 5.13 -15.16 11.73
C PRO A 619 3.79 -14.43 11.52
N TRP A 620 2.69 -15.04 12.00
CA TRP A 620 1.42 -14.30 12.10
C TRP A 620 1.62 -13.13 13.06
N ASP A 621 1.33 -11.93 12.59
CA ASP A 621 1.63 -10.70 13.30
C ASP A 621 0.50 -10.33 14.24
N GLU A 622 -0.76 -10.61 13.90
CA GLU A 622 -1.99 -10.21 14.63
C GLU A 622 -2.11 -10.71 16.09
N LEU A 623 -3.00 -10.01 16.81
CA LEU A 623 -3.43 -10.28 18.17
C LEU A 623 -2.28 -10.41 19.19
N VAL A 624 -1.32 -9.50 19.18
CA VAL A 624 -0.18 -9.52 20.12
C VAL A 624 0.49 -8.15 20.27
N GLU A 625 0.98 -7.83 21.47
CA GLU A 625 1.78 -6.62 21.72
C GLU A 625 3.18 -6.71 21.05
N PRO A 626 3.80 -5.60 20.63
CA PRO A 626 5.07 -5.62 19.88
C PRO A 626 6.20 -6.45 20.51
N GLY A 627 6.39 -6.39 21.83
CA GLY A 627 7.42 -7.17 22.51
C GLY A 627 7.22 -8.70 22.39
N ALA A 628 5.98 -9.16 22.38
CA ALA A 628 5.67 -10.57 22.16
C ALA A 628 5.69 -10.94 20.67
N LEU A 629 5.38 -10.00 19.77
CA LEU A 629 5.61 -10.15 18.32
C LEU A 629 7.11 -10.35 18.02
N PHE A 630 8.00 -9.63 18.69
CA PHE A 630 9.45 -9.80 18.54
C PHE A 630 9.93 -11.20 18.94
N ASP A 631 9.30 -11.86 19.91
CA ASP A 631 9.58 -13.28 20.19
C ASP A 631 9.12 -14.20 19.06
N ARG A 632 7.94 -13.92 18.45
CA ARG A 632 7.47 -14.69 17.28
C ARG A 632 8.46 -14.61 16.12
N PHE A 633 9.12 -13.46 15.93
CA PHE A 633 10.19 -13.33 14.96
C PHE A 633 11.41 -14.20 15.27
N VAL A 634 11.83 -14.25 16.54
CA VAL A 634 12.91 -15.16 16.97
C VAL A 634 12.52 -16.62 16.67
N ASP A 635 11.28 -17.00 16.95
CA ASP A 635 10.75 -18.33 16.66
C ASP A 635 10.69 -18.62 15.14
N ALA A 636 10.41 -17.61 14.32
CA ALA A 636 10.46 -17.66 12.86
C ALA A 636 11.90 -17.68 12.28
N GLY A 637 12.92 -17.56 13.12
CA GLY A 637 14.33 -17.68 12.73
C GLY A 637 15.07 -16.36 12.56
N TRP A 638 14.49 -15.23 12.99
CA TRP A 638 15.20 -13.95 13.08
C TRP A 638 16.37 -14.05 14.08
N PRO A 639 17.60 -13.64 13.69
CA PRO A 639 18.77 -13.80 14.55
C PRO A 639 18.86 -12.68 15.59
N ARG A 640 18.26 -12.87 16.77
CA ARG A 640 18.20 -11.89 17.89
C ARG A 640 19.47 -11.06 18.13
N ASP A 641 20.64 -11.68 18.06
CA ASP A 641 21.92 -11.01 18.39
C ASP A 641 22.48 -10.14 17.26
N THR A 642 22.03 -10.33 16.02
CA THR A 642 22.61 -9.68 14.82
C THR A 642 21.58 -9.06 13.88
N GLY A 643 20.29 -9.35 14.07
CA GLY A 643 19.20 -8.76 13.31
C GLY A 643 18.87 -7.34 13.77
N VAL A 644 18.06 -6.65 12.97
CA VAL A 644 17.55 -5.30 13.23
C VAL A 644 16.02 -5.36 13.30
N ILE A 645 15.47 -4.54 14.17
CA ILE A 645 14.03 -4.23 14.27
C ILE A 645 13.97 -2.70 14.21
N GLN A 646 13.14 -2.19 13.33
CA GLN A 646 12.88 -0.78 13.13
C GLN A 646 11.42 -0.46 13.45
N LEU A 647 11.17 0.63 14.17
CA LEU A 647 9.85 1.24 14.24
C LEU A 647 9.65 2.12 13.00
N ASN A 648 8.65 1.81 12.19
CA ASN A 648 8.33 2.59 11.00
C ASN A 648 7.37 3.74 11.35
N HIS A 649 7.39 4.76 10.50
CA HIS A 649 6.47 5.91 10.44
C HIS A 649 5.67 6.18 11.74
N PRO A 650 6.36 6.53 12.84
CA PRO A 650 5.84 6.37 14.20
C PRO A 650 4.61 7.22 14.51
N TRP A 651 4.34 8.26 13.71
CA TRP A 651 3.22 9.17 13.92
C TRP A 651 2.20 9.17 12.78
N SER A 652 2.29 8.24 11.82
CA SER A 652 1.31 8.19 10.73
C SER A 652 -0.09 7.83 11.24
N PRO A 653 -1.14 8.43 10.65
CA PRO A 653 -2.53 8.19 11.06
C PRO A 653 -2.96 6.75 10.75
N ALA A 654 -4.00 6.28 11.43
CA ALA A 654 -4.59 4.99 11.09
C ALA A 654 -5.20 5.03 9.67
N GLN A 655 -5.08 3.92 8.94
CA GLN A 655 -5.66 3.75 7.61
C GLN A 655 -6.45 2.44 7.54
N PHE A 656 -7.75 2.51 7.27
CA PHE A 656 -8.62 1.33 7.13
C PHE A 656 -8.50 0.34 8.30
N GLY A 657 -8.56 0.85 9.54
CA GLY A 657 -8.45 0.02 10.75
C GLY A 657 -7.04 -0.50 11.04
N ARG A 658 -6.03 -0.10 10.27
CA ARG A 658 -4.60 -0.36 10.54
C ARG A 658 -4.02 0.82 11.30
N ASP A 659 -3.50 0.58 12.49
CA ASP A 659 -2.80 1.59 13.28
C ASP A 659 -1.34 1.70 12.82
N LEU A 660 -1.04 2.61 11.90
CA LEU A 660 0.29 2.75 11.26
C LEU A 660 1.39 3.15 12.27
N GLY A 661 1.18 4.24 13.01
CA GLY A 661 2.15 4.76 13.98
C GLY A 661 1.89 4.29 15.41
N PHE A 662 2.70 3.37 15.93
CA PHE A 662 2.54 2.80 17.30
C PHE A 662 2.33 3.85 18.40
N PRO A 663 3.23 4.83 18.61
CA PRO A 663 3.08 5.81 19.70
C PRO A 663 1.89 6.76 19.50
N ARG A 664 1.50 7.06 18.25
CA ARG A 664 0.27 7.82 17.98
C ARG A 664 -0.97 7.03 18.37
N ALA A 665 -1.06 5.78 17.94
CA ALA A 665 -2.21 4.92 18.19
C ALA A 665 -2.44 4.64 19.68
N VAL A 666 -1.38 4.57 20.49
CA VAL A 666 -1.51 4.45 21.96
C VAL A 666 -1.68 5.80 22.69
N GLY A 667 -1.81 6.90 21.96
CA GLY A 667 -2.15 8.22 22.51
C GLY A 667 -1.04 8.88 23.32
N VAL A 668 0.22 8.76 22.89
CA VAL A 668 1.34 9.45 23.56
C VAL A 668 1.13 10.97 23.56
N ASP A 669 1.28 11.59 24.73
CA ASP A 669 1.43 13.05 24.88
C ASP A 669 2.92 13.36 25.13
N ALA A 670 3.58 13.95 24.13
CA ALA A 670 5.01 14.24 24.13
C ALA A 670 5.41 15.38 25.09
N ARG A 671 4.47 16.00 25.80
CA ARG A 671 4.75 17.00 26.85
C ARG A 671 4.96 16.38 28.23
N VAL A 672 4.54 15.13 28.42
CA VAL A 672 4.67 14.40 29.69
C VAL A 672 5.61 13.21 29.57
N PRO A 673 6.37 12.85 30.63
CA PRO A 673 7.25 11.69 30.56
C PRO A 673 6.48 10.39 30.36
N LEU A 674 7.04 9.46 29.57
CA LEU A 674 6.48 8.12 29.41
C LEU A 674 6.37 7.41 30.76
N PRO A 675 5.24 6.76 31.08
CA PRO A 675 5.11 5.95 32.28
C PRO A 675 6.15 4.83 32.28
N ARG A 676 6.89 4.69 33.40
CA ARG A 676 7.90 3.64 33.59
C ARG A 676 7.32 2.32 34.09
N GLU A 677 6.08 2.34 34.53
CA GLU A 677 5.31 1.16 34.95
C GLU A 677 3.97 1.18 34.19
N TYR A 678 3.43 0.00 33.91
CA TYR A 678 2.11 -0.13 33.29
C TYR A 678 1.03 0.34 34.27
N ASP A 679 0.29 1.37 33.89
CA ASP A 679 -0.75 2.00 34.72
C ASP A 679 -2.17 1.80 34.16
N GLY A 680 -2.29 1.02 33.08
CA GLY A 680 -3.55 0.77 32.37
C GLY A 680 -3.87 1.78 31.28
N THR A 681 -3.01 2.77 31.03
CA THR A 681 -3.16 3.72 29.91
C THR A 681 -2.40 3.26 28.67
N GLY A 682 -2.83 3.73 27.49
CA GLY A 682 -2.14 3.51 26.22
C GLY A 682 -0.65 3.90 26.27
N PRO A 683 -0.27 5.12 26.72
CA PRO A 683 1.13 5.54 26.74
C PRO A 683 2.04 4.65 27.61
N SER A 684 1.49 4.00 28.65
CA SER A 684 2.26 3.07 29.47
C SER A 684 2.64 1.77 28.75
N LEU A 685 2.02 1.47 27.61
CA LEU A 685 2.36 0.33 26.76
C LEU A 685 3.69 0.49 26.05
N VAL A 686 4.11 1.73 25.75
CA VAL A 686 5.37 1.98 24.99
C VAL A 686 6.57 1.35 25.69
N LEU A 687 6.66 1.49 27.02
CA LEU A 687 7.77 0.95 27.82
C LEU A 687 7.43 -0.37 28.52
N ARG A 688 6.26 -0.95 28.24
CA ARG A 688 5.83 -2.18 28.87
C ARG A 688 6.60 -3.38 28.31
N THR A 689 6.87 -4.35 29.17
CA THR A 689 7.18 -5.73 28.77
C THR A 689 5.91 -6.55 28.89
N PRO A 690 5.36 -7.09 27.79
CA PRO A 690 4.19 -7.95 27.83
C PRO A 690 4.43 -9.20 28.70
N ASP A 691 3.36 -9.72 29.30
CA ASP A 691 3.47 -10.88 30.20
C ASP A 691 3.98 -12.11 29.44
N GLY A 692 5.13 -12.63 29.85
CA GLY A 692 5.75 -13.82 29.23
C GLY A 692 6.64 -13.52 28.03
N ALA A 693 6.73 -12.27 27.58
CA ALA A 693 7.61 -11.87 26.48
C ALA A 693 9.09 -11.76 26.91
N GLY A 694 10.00 -12.06 25.97
CA GLY A 694 11.44 -11.90 26.05
C GLY A 694 11.96 -10.52 25.63
N PHE A 695 11.06 -9.65 25.15
CA PHE A 695 11.29 -8.25 24.77
C PHE A 695 10.22 -7.33 25.34
N GLY A 696 10.58 -6.08 25.61
CA GLY A 696 9.66 -4.97 25.78
C GLY A 696 9.19 -4.37 24.46
N ASN A 697 8.07 -3.66 24.47
CA ASN A 697 7.50 -3.02 23.28
C ASN A 697 8.45 -1.95 22.69
N ALA A 698 9.34 -1.39 23.51
CA ALA A 698 10.37 -0.46 23.05
C ALA A 698 11.70 -1.14 22.64
N ASP A 699 11.88 -2.45 22.72
CA ASP A 699 13.19 -3.13 22.47
C ASP A 699 13.58 -3.23 20.98
N TYR A 700 13.17 -2.25 20.18
CA TYR A 700 13.62 -2.04 18.81
C TYR A 700 14.96 -1.29 18.75
N HIS A 701 15.60 -1.28 17.58
CA HIS A 701 16.96 -0.74 17.41
C HIS A 701 16.97 0.63 16.73
N THR A 702 16.18 0.76 15.67
CA THR A 702 16.14 1.96 14.83
C THR A 702 14.69 2.46 14.71
N GLN A 703 14.50 3.72 14.33
CA GLN A 703 13.20 4.23 13.96
C GLN A 703 13.30 5.20 12.80
N GLU A 704 12.23 5.30 12.03
CA GLU A 704 12.15 6.29 10.98
C GLU A 704 12.00 7.69 11.58
N VAL A 705 12.83 8.59 11.07
CA VAL A 705 12.76 10.04 11.31
C VAL A 705 12.35 10.76 10.03
N MET A 706 12.65 10.16 8.87
CA MET A 706 12.16 10.60 7.57
C MET A 706 11.65 9.39 6.79
N ASN A 707 10.45 9.47 6.27
CA ASN A 707 9.81 8.43 5.47
C ASN A 707 9.12 9.12 4.28
N GLY A 708 9.09 8.47 3.13
CA GLY A 708 8.36 8.95 1.96
C GLY A 708 9.09 10.06 1.20
N THR A 709 8.89 10.11 -0.12
CA THR A 709 9.51 11.12 -1.00
C THR A 709 9.03 12.54 -0.68
N ALA A 710 7.74 12.70 -0.38
CA ALA A 710 7.13 13.96 -0.01
C ALA A 710 7.59 14.49 1.37
N ASN A 711 8.11 13.59 2.23
CA ASN A 711 8.70 13.85 3.55
C ASN A 711 7.96 14.88 4.44
N GLU A 712 6.64 14.98 4.32
CA GLU A 712 5.75 15.85 5.11
C GLU A 712 5.75 15.48 6.61
N ASP A 713 5.76 14.18 6.88
CA ASP A 713 5.77 13.59 8.22
C ASP A 713 7.15 13.70 8.93
N LEU A 714 8.15 14.31 8.30
CA LEU A 714 9.47 14.55 8.90
C LEU A 714 9.35 15.27 10.25
N GLN A 715 8.50 16.29 10.35
CA GLN A 715 8.37 17.11 11.55
C GLN A 715 7.82 16.32 12.75
N PRO A 716 6.68 15.61 12.66
CA PRO A 716 6.19 14.82 13.76
C PRO A 716 7.13 13.66 14.13
N PHE A 717 7.73 12.97 13.16
CA PHE A 717 8.60 11.83 13.44
C PHE A 717 9.88 12.26 14.16
N ARG A 718 10.45 13.39 13.72
CA ARG A 718 11.57 14.06 14.37
C ARG A 718 11.22 14.52 15.79
N ALA A 719 10.04 15.10 16.01
CA ALA A 719 9.60 15.53 17.33
C ALA A 719 9.50 14.35 18.31
N TYR A 720 8.89 13.24 17.88
CA TYR A 720 8.81 12.03 18.68
C TYR A 720 10.20 11.42 18.97
N TRP A 721 11.10 11.40 17.98
CA TRP A 721 12.47 10.93 18.20
C TRP A 721 13.21 11.76 19.26
N PHE A 722 13.09 13.09 19.20
CA PHE A 722 13.67 13.99 20.19
C PHE A 722 13.05 13.83 21.58
N TYR A 723 11.74 13.59 21.64
CA TYR A 723 11.03 13.27 22.87
C TYR A 723 11.61 12.03 23.57
N LEU A 724 11.96 10.99 22.81
CA LEU A 724 12.63 9.79 23.36
C LEU A 724 14.06 10.08 23.83
N LEU A 725 14.86 10.78 23.02
CA LEU A 725 16.24 11.17 23.37
C LEU A 725 16.28 12.00 24.66
N ASN A 726 15.33 12.92 24.83
CA ASN A 726 15.21 13.75 26.03
C ASN A 726 14.94 12.94 27.31
N GLN A 727 14.47 11.70 27.19
CA GLN A 727 14.16 10.81 28.31
C GLN A 727 15.20 9.69 28.51
N GLY A 728 16.28 9.69 27.71
CA GLY A 728 17.30 8.64 27.72
C GLY A 728 16.87 7.36 27.02
N ILE A 729 15.81 7.41 26.21
CA ILE A 729 15.36 6.28 25.38
C ILE A 729 16.01 6.47 24.01
N VAL A 730 17.19 5.88 23.84
CA VAL A 730 18.03 6.16 22.67
C VAL A 730 17.77 5.14 21.56
N ARG A 731 17.31 5.61 20.40
CA ARG A 731 17.13 4.81 19.19
C ARG A 731 17.82 5.52 18.02
N ALA A 732 18.41 4.76 17.11
CA ALA A 732 19.03 5.37 15.95
C ALA A 732 17.95 5.79 14.93
N GLY A 733 18.08 6.98 14.35
CA GLY A 733 17.18 7.49 13.32
C GLY A 733 17.59 7.01 11.92
N THR A 734 16.61 6.61 11.11
CA THR A 734 16.75 6.22 9.70
C THR A 734 15.90 7.10 8.77
N GLY A 735 16.30 7.16 7.50
CA GLY A 735 15.52 7.74 6.41
C GLY A 735 15.29 6.68 5.34
N ASN A 736 14.03 6.37 4.99
CA ASN A 736 13.68 5.34 4.00
C ASN A 736 12.53 5.77 3.07
N SER A 737 12.42 5.17 1.89
CA SER A 737 11.46 5.63 0.87
C SER A 737 10.03 5.19 1.11
N ASP A 738 9.81 4.01 1.69
CA ASP A 738 8.48 3.40 1.80
C ASP A 738 7.78 3.33 0.43
N SER A 739 8.55 2.87 -0.56
CA SER A 739 8.17 2.96 -1.97
C SER A 739 7.23 1.85 -2.38
N HIS A 740 5.97 2.19 -2.64
CA HIS A 740 4.92 1.27 -3.10
C HIS A 740 4.80 1.24 -4.63
N GLY A 741 5.10 2.35 -5.30
CA GLY A 741 5.11 2.44 -6.76
C GLY A 741 6.42 3.01 -7.30
N LEU A 742 6.39 3.39 -8.59
CA LEU A 742 7.40 4.27 -9.19
C LEU A 742 6.98 5.75 -9.14
N VAL A 743 5.74 6.03 -8.73
CA VAL A 743 5.08 7.34 -8.85
C VAL A 743 4.96 8.05 -7.50
N ASP A 744 4.37 7.40 -6.50
CA ASP A 744 4.06 8.00 -5.19
C ASP A 744 5.32 8.26 -4.36
N ASN A 745 6.07 7.21 -4.05
CA ASN A 745 7.33 7.29 -3.32
C ASN A 745 8.45 6.84 -4.24
N LEU A 746 9.30 7.79 -4.65
CA LEU A 746 10.52 7.49 -5.35
C LEU A 746 11.48 6.74 -4.42
N LEU A 747 11.84 5.55 -4.87
CA LEU A 747 12.78 4.68 -4.21
C LEU A 747 14.12 5.37 -3.87
N GLY A 748 14.62 5.12 -2.67
CA GLY A 748 15.88 5.67 -2.17
C GLY A 748 15.84 7.18 -1.96
N THR A 749 14.65 7.79 -1.91
CA THR A 749 14.44 9.17 -1.51
C THR A 749 13.31 9.23 -0.48
N PRO A 750 13.63 9.29 0.82
CA PRO A 750 14.97 9.32 1.41
C PRO A 750 15.68 7.95 1.46
N ARG A 751 16.96 8.00 1.86
CA ARG A 751 17.80 6.84 2.15
C ARG A 751 18.68 7.09 3.36
N THR A 752 19.27 6.04 3.90
CA THR A 752 20.20 6.04 5.03
C THR A 752 21.64 5.83 4.53
N LEU A 753 22.61 6.65 4.94
CA LEU A 753 24.03 6.37 4.68
C LEU A 753 24.68 5.79 5.93
N VAL A 754 25.20 4.56 5.83
CA VAL A 754 25.83 3.83 6.94
C VAL A 754 27.34 3.86 6.78
N TRP A 755 28.07 4.37 7.77
CA TRP A 755 29.52 4.26 7.86
C TRP A 755 29.88 2.86 8.30
N THR A 756 30.63 2.15 7.46
CA THR A 756 30.95 0.74 7.66
C THR A 756 32.21 0.35 6.89
N ASP A 757 32.92 -0.65 7.42
CA ASP A 757 34.04 -1.30 6.73
C ASP A 757 33.55 -2.36 5.70
N GLN A 758 32.24 -2.62 5.64
CA GLN A 758 31.68 -3.55 4.67
C GLN A 758 31.77 -3.01 3.23
N VAL A 759 32.00 -3.92 2.29
CA VAL A 759 31.94 -3.64 0.85
C VAL A 759 31.12 -4.71 0.17
N LEU A 760 30.44 -4.37 -0.92
CA LEU A 760 29.51 -5.27 -1.61
C LEU A 760 30.14 -6.64 -1.95
N GLY A 761 31.38 -6.66 -2.45
CA GLY A 761 32.06 -7.90 -2.85
C GLY A 761 32.42 -8.88 -1.72
N SER A 762 32.38 -8.44 -0.46
CA SER A 762 32.69 -9.26 0.72
C SER A 762 31.82 -8.84 1.91
N PHE A 763 30.52 -8.68 1.67
CA PHE A 763 29.57 -8.15 2.63
C PHE A 763 29.27 -9.17 3.73
N ASP A 764 29.37 -8.75 4.99
CA ASP A 764 28.92 -9.50 6.16
C ASP A 764 27.69 -8.82 6.79
N ASP A 765 26.57 -9.54 6.80
CA ASP A 765 25.28 -9.06 7.27
C ASP A 765 25.29 -8.68 8.75
N ALA A 766 25.94 -9.50 9.59
CA ALA A 766 26.00 -9.26 11.02
C ALA A 766 26.86 -8.03 11.33
N ALA A 767 27.95 -7.83 10.57
CA ALA A 767 28.81 -6.67 10.75
C ALA A 767 28.13 -5.38 10.27
N PHE A 768 27.46 -5.39 9.12
CA PHE A 768 26.69 -4.23 8.65
C PHE A 768 25.56 -3.86 9.61
N ASN A 769 24.78 -4.86 10.05
CA ASN A 769 23.70 -4.62 11.01
C ASN A 769 24.23 -4.13 12.36
N ALA A 770 25.46 -4.48 12.76
CA ALA A 770 26.07 -3.92 13.96
C ALA A 770 26.30 -2.41 13.84
N ASP A 771 26.72 -1.91 12.67
CA ASP A 771 26.86 -0.47 12.41
C ASP A 771 25.50 0.24 12.38
N VAL A 772 24.47 -0.40 11.80
CA VAL A 772 23.09 0.11 11.82
C VAL A 772 22.57 0.22 13.27
N ARG A 773 22.70 -0.84 14.08
CA ARG A 773 22.28 -0.85 15.50
C ARG A 773 23.07 0.13 16.36
N ALA A 774 24.34 0.37 16.00
CA ALA A 774 25.18 1.37 16.67
C ALA A 774 24.84 2.81 16.24
N GLY A 775 23.99 3.00 15.21
CA GLY A 775 23.62 4.32 14.71
C GLY A 775 24.76 5.05 14.01
N HIS A 776 25.71 4.32 13.41
CA HIS A 776 26.79 4.88 12.59
C HIS A 776 26.27 5.35 11.24
N MET A 777 25.26 6.23 11.23
CA MET A 777 24.52 6.57 10.01
C MET A 777 23.85 7.94 10.04
N ILE A 778 23.45 8.42 8.86
CA ILE A 778 22.59 9.60 8.65
C ILE A 778 21.39 9.24 7.78
N GLY A 779 20.28 9.96 7.91
CA GLY A 779 19.18 9.94 6.94
C GLY A 779 19.27 11.13 5.97
N THR A 780 18.95 10.93 4.69
CA THR A 780 19.07 11.97 3.65
C THR A 780 18.19 11.70 2.40
N ASN A 781 17.64 12.75 1.80
CA ASN A 781 17.14 12.74 0.42
C ASN A 781 17.99 13.64 -0.51
N GLY A 782 19.22 13.98 -0.13
CA GLY A 782 20.15 14.75 -0.96
C GLY A 782 21.40 15.23 -0.22
N PRO A 783 21.28 16.09 0.81
CA PRO A 783 22.43 16.61 1.54
C PRO A 783 23.15 15.51 2.34
N VAL A 784 24.48 15.54 2.40
CA VAL A 784 25.30 14.59 3.18
C VAL A 784 26.04 15.36 4.26
N ILE A 785 25.87 14.91 5.51
CA ILE A 785 26.43 15.55 6.69
C ILE A 785 27.49 14.63 7.30
N GLU A 786 28.70 15.13 7.43
CA GLU A 786 29.78 14.52 8.19
C GLU A 786 30.02 15.36 9.44
N ILE A 787 29.86 14.77 10.63
CA ILE A 787 30.25 15.41 11.89
C ILE A 787 31.20 14.55 12.70
N ALA A 788 32.12 15.21 13.40
CA ALA A 788 33.02 14.55 14.33
C ALA A 788 33.36 15.46 15.51
N THR A 789 33.70 14.84 16.64
CA THR A 789 34.27 15.51 17.81
C THR A 789 35.32 14.62 18.49
N THR A 790 35.84 15.04 19.65
CA THR A 790 36.83 14.27 20.41
C THR A 790 36.33 13.92 21.81
N ASP A 791 36.61 12.70 22.25
CA ASP A 791 36.37 12.26 23.63
C ASP A 791 37.46 12.74 24.60
N ALA A 792 37.28 12.44 25.90
CA ALA A 792 38.22 12.76 26.97
C ALA A 792 39.63 12.17 26.79
N SER A 793 39.78 11.11 25.97
CA SER A 793 41.06 10.50 25.63
C SER A 793 41.71 11.10 24.37
N GLY A 794 40.99 11.97 23.65
CA GLY A 794 41.37 12.53 22.35
C GLY A 794 41.03 11.63 21.16
N GLY A 795 40.25 10.57 21.37
CA GLY A 795 39.72 9.72 20.29
C GLY A 795 38.62 10.44 19.52
N ALA A 796 38.57 10.22 18.20
CA ALA A 796 37.50 10.78 17.37
C ALA A 796 36.16 10.08 17.67
N ARG A 797 35.08 10.85 17.72
CA ARG A 797 33.72 10.37 17.91
C ARG A 797 32.84 10.91 16.80
N THR A 798 32.06 10.01 16.21
CA THR A 798 31.09 10.28 15.15
C THR A 798 29.68 9.96 15.67
N PRO A 799 28.61 10.33 14.94
CA PRO A 799 27.25 9.96 15.30
C PRO A 799 27.12 8.48 15.65
N SER A 800 26.49 8.19 16.79
CA SER A 800 26.21 6.84 17.27
C SER A 800 25.25 6.87 18.46
N VAL A 801 24.68 5.73 18.82
CA VAL A 801 23.90 5.56 20.07
C VAL A 801 24.80 5.38 21.31
N GLU A 802 26.13 5.47 21.17
CA GLU A 802 27.08 5.30 22.26
C GLU A 802 27.48 6.64 22.90
N ALA A 803 27.18 6.77 24.19
CA ALA A 803 27.55 7.93 24.99
C ALA A 803 29.05 8.01 25.30
N PHE A 804 29.58 9.22 25.38
CA PHE A 804 30.97 9.46 25.73
C PHE A 804 31.19 10.78 26.48
N ALA A 805 32.27 10.85 27.25
CA ALA A 805 32.71 12.09 27.88
C ALA A 805 33.48 12.97 26.86
N PRO A 806 33.09 14.24 26.66
CA PRO A 806 33.77 15.12 25.70
C PRO A 806 35.18 15.51 26.13
N GLY A 807 36.06 15.71 25.15
CA GLY A 807 37.42 16.20 25.35
C GLY A 807 37.47 17.66 25.85
N PRO A 808 38.48 18.04 26.67
CA PRO A 808 38.68 19.43 27.05
C PRO A 808 38.92 20.32 25.82
N GLY A 809 38.06 21.32 25.60
CA GLY A 809 38.16 22.20 24.44
C GLY A 809 37.84 21.53 23.10
N ALA A 810 37.09 20.41 23.13
CA ALA A 810 36.66 19.71 21.93
C ALA A 810 35.85 20.62 20.99
N LEU A 811 36.06 20.41 19.69
CA LEU A 811 35.34 21.07 18.60
C LEU A 811 34.34 20.08 18.00
N LEU A 812 33.22 20.59 17.51
CA LEU A 812 32.33 19.91 16.59
C LEU A 812 32.75 20.31 15.17
N SER A 813 33.42 19.41 14.47
CA SER A 813 33.73 19.57 13.05
C SER A 813 32.51 19.16 12.24
N ILE A 814 32.13 20.01 11.27
CA ILE A 814 30.96 19.79 10.41
C ILE A 814 31.39 20.00 8.96
N ARG A 815 31.02 19.05 8.11
CA ARG A 815 31.08 19.17 6.66
C ARG A 815 29.74 18.78 6.06
N VAL A 816 29.23 19.61 5.16
CA VAL A 816 27.99 19.36 4.42
C VAL A 816 28.30 19.39 2.94
N SER A 817 27.90 18.33 2.22
CA SER A 817 28.04 18.22 0.77
C SER A 817 26.69 17.87 0.13
N ALA A 818 26.44 18.26 -1.12
CA ALA A 818 25.23 17.89 -1.85
C ALA A 818 25.49 17.94 -3.36
N ALA A 819 24.68 17.22 -4.15
CA ALA A 819 24.69 17.39 -5.60
C ALA A 819 24.29 18.83 -5.99
N PRO A 820 24.72 19.36 -7.16
CA PRO A 820 24.42 20.75 -7.53
C PRO A 820 22.92 21.07 -7.68
N TRP A 821 22.11 20.08 -8.03
CA TRP A 821 20.66 20.21 -8.16
C TRP A 821 19.90 20.12 -6.83
N VAL A 822 20.58 19.82 -5.71
CA VAL A 822 19.98 19.73 -4.37
C VAL A 822 20.22 21.03 -3.60
N PRO A 823 19.17 21.82 -3.33
CA PRO A 823 19.25 23.00 -2.47
C PRO A 823 19.70 22.68 -1.04
N VAL A 824 20.52 23.56 -0.47
CA VAL A 824 20.92 23.56 0.95
C VAL A 824 20.94 25.01 1.39
N ASP A 825 19.89 25.43 2.08
CA ASP A 825 19.69 26.81 2.51
C ASP A 825 20.16 27.04 3.94
N GLU A 826 20.14 26.01 4.78
CA GLU A 826 20.64 26.11 6.15
C GLU A 826 21.26 24.81 6.69
N VAL A 827 22.16 24.99 7.66
CA VAL A 827 22.67 23.93 8.54
C VAL A 827 22.29 24.28 9.97
N ARG A 828 21.51 23.40 10.62
CA ARG A 828 21.00 23.57 11.99
C ARG A 828 21.75 22.65 12.93
N ILE A 829 22.29 23.21 14.01
CA ILE A 829 22.86 22.46 15.13
C ILE A 829 21.82 22.41 16.24
N VAL A 830 21.27 21.23 16.50
CA VAL A 830 20.24 20.99 17.49
C VAL A 830 20.88 20.43 18.76
N VAL A 831 20.56 21.03 19.91
CA VAL A 831 20.96 20.57 21.24
C VAL A 831 19.69 20.33 22.05
N ASN A 832 19.49 19.11 22.54
CA ASN A 832 18.35 18.76 23.42
C ASN A 832 16.99 19.19 22.86
N GLY A 833 16.78 19.02 21.55
CA GLY A 833 15.52 19.32 20.85
C GLY A 833 15.39 20.76 20.36
N ARG A 834 16.41 21.61 20.60
CA ARG A 834 16.37 23.03 20.22
C ARG A 834 17.50 23.42 19.29
N VAL A 835 17.18 24.26 18.31
CA VAL A 835 18.18 24.85 17.43
C VAL A 835 19.07 25.79 18.24
N ALA A 836 20.31 25.36 18.51
CA ALA A 836 21.32 26.14 19.21
C ALA A 836 22.04 27.11 18.27
N ARG A 837 22.18 26.73 16.99
CA ARG A 837 22.81 27.55 15.96
C ARG A 837 22.27 27.20 14.58
N THR A 838 22.06 28.23 13.75
CA THR A 838 21.77 28.10 12.31
C THR A 838 22.89 28.75 11.52
N LEU A 839 23.40 28.06 10.50
CA LEU A 839 24.38 28.57 9.55
C LEU A 839 23.68 28.74 8.20
N GLN A 840 23.80 29.92 7.60
CA GLN A 840 23.13 30.29 6.33
C GLN A 840 24.07 31.13 5.48
N ALA A 841 24.54 32.25 6.02
CA ALA A 841 25.44 33.17 5.33
C ALA A 841 26.83 32.56 5.02
N GLU A 842 27.17 31.46 5.70
CA GLU A 842 28.41 30.71 5.54
C GLU A 842 28.37 29.68 4.40
N LEU A 843 27.19 29.41 3.83
CA LEU A 843 27.02 28.37 2.83
C LEU A 843 27.48 28.80 1.43
N SER A 844 28.01 27.85 0.67
CA SER A 844 28.29 28.01 -0.75
C SER A 844 27.23 27.32 -1.61
N HIS A 845 26.65 28.08 -2.54
CA HIS A 845 25.63 27.59 -3.48
C HIS A 845 26.23 27.37 -4.87
N PRO A 846 25.81 26.33 -5.60
CA PRO A 846 26.30 26.07 -6.94
C PRO A 846 25.67 27.07 -7.92
N VAL A 847 26.39 27.43 -8.99
CA VAL A 847 25.86 28.34 -10.01
C VAL A 847 24.99 27.59 -11.03
N ASP A 848 25.36 26.35 -11.33
CA ASP A 848 24.69 25.49 -12.31
C ASP A 848 24.16 24.23 -11.61
N PRO A 849 22.82 24.05 -11.51
CA PRO A 849 22.25 22.85 -10.89
C PRO A 849 22.52 21.56 -11.68
N PHE A 850 22.86 21.66 -12.98
CA PHE A 850 23.18 20.51 -13.83
C PHE A 850 24.69 20.21 -13.90
N GLY A 851 25.52 21.02 -13.22
CA GLY A 851 26.97 20.90 -13.24
C GLY A 851 27.53 19.82 -12.30
N VAL A 852 28.85 19.81 -12.15
CA VAL A 852 29.61 18.89 -11.27
C VAL A 852 30.41 19.61 -10.17
N ASP A 853 30.34 20.95 -10.15
CA ASP A 853 31.12 21.80 -9.25
C ASP A 853 30.31 22.23 -8.01
N GLY A 854 31.03 22.67 -6.97
CA GLY A 854 30.42 23.24 -5.77
C GLY A 854 29.74 22.19 -4.89
N LEU A 855 30.26 20.97 -4.83
CA LEU A 855 29.65 19.87 -4.05
C LEU A 855 29.67 20.13 -2.53
N VAL A 856 30.73 20.75 -2.01
CA VAL A 856 30.81 21.13 -0.58
C VAL A 856 30.01 22.41 -0.35
N ARG A 857 29.04 22.36 0.56
CA ARG A 857 28.16 23.46 0.97
C ARG A 857 28.70 24.19 2.19
N PHE A 858 29.29 23.45 3.12
CA PHE A 858 29.87 23.97 4.35
C PHE A 858 31.03 23.09 4.82
N GLU A 859 32.07 23.70 5.37
CA GLU A 859 33.14 23.01 6.10
C GLU A 859 33.67 23.95 7.20
N GLY A 860 33.57 23.54 8.46
CA GLY A 860 34.00 24.36 9.58
C GLY A 860 33.86 23.70 10.95
N ASP A 861 34.38 24.39 11.97
CA ASP A 861 34.39 23.94 13.35
C ASP A 861 33.56 24.87 14.25
N VAL A 862 32.83 24.29 15.22
CA VAL A 862 32.15 25.01 16.30
C VAL A 862 32.68 24.50 17.64
N ALA A 863 33.06 25.40 18.55
CA ALA A 863 33.52 24.98 19.86
C ALA A 863 32.37 24.36 20.67
N LEU A 864 32.56 23.15 21.22
CA LEU A 864 31.50 22.50 22.02
C LEU A 864 31.10 23.33 23.23
N SER A 865 32.00 24.15 23.79
CA SER A 865 31.67 25.05 24.90
C SER A 865 30.68 26.16 24.53
N GLU A 866 30.53 26.49 23.25
CA GLU A 866 29.50 27.44 22.76
C GLU A 866 28.11 26.79 22.70
N LEU A 867 28.06 25.48 22.47
CA LEU A 867 26.83 24.69 22.35
C LEU A 867 26.40 24.09 23.70
N LEU A 868 27.38 23.70 24.53
CA LEU A 868 27.22 23.00 25.82
C LEU A 868 27.99 23.75 26.93
N PRO A 869 27.43 24.84 27.48
CA PRO A 869 28.08 25.64 28.53
C PRO A 869 28.51 24.85 29.77
N ASP A 870 29.38 25.44 30.59
CA ASP A 870 29.80 24.84 31.86
C ASP A 870 28.60 24.64 32.79
N GLY A 871 28.47 23.42 33.33
CA GLY A 871 27.33 23.03 34.17
C GLY A 871 26.13 22.46 33.41
N THR A 872 26.16 22.39 32.07
CA THR A 872 25.23 21.55 31.31
C THR A 872 25.41 20.10 31.75
N ALA A 873 24.29 19.45 32.10
CA ALA A 873 24.21 18.01 32.36
C ALA A 873 24.47 17.22 31.07
N ASP A 874 24.13 15.94 31.05
CA ASP A 874 24.16 15.17 29.82
C ASP A 874 23.31 15.83 28.73
N ALA A 875 23.79 15.71 27.50
CA ALA A 875 23.18 16.39 26.36
C ALA A 875 23.40 15.56 25.10
N TRP A 876 22.58 15.82 24.11
CA TRP A 876 22.73 15.24 22.78
C TRP A 876 22.79 16.34 21.73
N ILE A 877 23.54 16.09 20.66
CA ILE A 877 23.63 16.98 19.50
C ILE A 877 23.25 16.22 18.24
N VAL A 878 22.35 16.81 17.44
CA VAL A 878 22.04 16.41 16.07
C VAL A 878 22.37 17.58 15.15
N VAL A 879 22.90 17.29 13.96
CA VAL A 879 23.08 18.30 12.91
C VAL A 879 22.16 17.98 11.75
N GLU A 880 21.47 18.99 11.26
CA GLU A 880 20.55 18.91 10.13
C GLU A 880 21.00 19.86 9.02
N ALA A 881 20.71 19.52 7.77
CA ALA A 881 21.01 20.37 6.63
C ALA A 881 19.96 20.18 5.53
N GLY A 882 19.63 21.23 4.81
CA GLY A 882 18.64 21.19 3.74
C GLY A 882 18.00 22.53 3.50
N GLU A 883 16.78 22.53 2.98
CA GLU A 883 15.94 23.72 2.94
C GLU A 883 15.49 24.12 4.36
N ALA A 884 15.00 25.36 4.47
CA ALA A 884 14.35 25.81 5.68
C ALA A 884 13.12 24.94 5.96
N LEU A 885 12.99 24.49 7.21
CA LEU A 885 11.85 23.67 7.61
C LEU A 885 10.55 24.48 7.47
N PRO A 886 9.45 23.87 6.98
CA PRO A 886 8.16 24.55 6.91
C PRO A 886 7.70 24.96 8.31
N LEU A 887 6.99 26.09 8.37
CA LEU A 887 6.38 26.55 9.61
C LEU A 887 5.28 25.55 10.00
N THR A 888 5.38 25.04 11.23
CA THR A 888 4.44 24.06 11.77
C THR A 888 4.02 24.44 13.19
N GLY A 889 2.83 24.01 13.57
CA GLY A 889 2.22 24.19 14.88
C GLY A 889 1.67 22.87 15.40
N ASP A 890 1.47 22.84 16.71
CA ASP A 890 0.85 21.76 17.48
C ASP A 890 -0.48 22.33 18.01
N LEU A 891 -1.58 22.03 17.33
CA LEU A 891 -2.90 22.61 17.62
C LEU A 891 -3.70 21.78 18.60
N ASN A 892 -3.50 20.45 18.63
CA ASN A 892 -4.10 19.57 19.63
C ASN A 892 -3.33 19.62 20.98
N CYS A 893 -2.17 20.28 20.98
CA CYS A 893 -1.28 20.46 22.12
C CYS A 893 -0.74 19.13 22.64
N ASP A 894 -0.44 18.11 21.85
CA ASP A 894 0.16 16.86 22.34
C ASP A 894 1.70 16.89 22.34
N GLY A 895 2.32 18.00 21.93
CA GLY A 895 3.76 18.17 21.82
C GLY A 895 4.35 17.72 20.48
N ILE A 896 3.51 17.26 19.54
CA ILE A 896 3.89 16.85 18.19
C ILE A 896 3.28 17.83 17.17
N PRO A 897 4.07 18.37 16.22
CA PRO A 897 3.52 19.23 15.18
C PRO A 897 2.51 18.49 14.30
N ASP A 898 1.35 19.11 14.08
CA ASP A 898 0.21 18.51 13.39
C ASP A 898 -0.36 19.38 12.25
N THR A 899 0.00 20.67 12.20
CA THR A 899 -0.57 21.63 11.24
C THR A 899 0.51 22.53 10.65
N GLY A 900 0.47 22.78 9.34
CA GLY A 900 1.34 23.74 8.64
C GLY A 900 0.72 25.13 8.49
N ASP A 901 1.48 26.09 7.95
CA ASP A 901 0.98 27.41 7.50
C ASP A 901 0.41 27.28 6.09
N ILE A 902 -0.84 26.85 5.99
CA ILE A 902 -1.51 26.50 4.73
C ILE A 902 -2.05 27.75 4.04
N ASP A 903 -2.47 28.78 4.79
CA ASP A 903 -2.97 30.04 4.22
C ASP A 903 -1.86 31.05 3.86
N GLY A 904 -0.63 30.80 4.35
CA GLY A 904 0.57 31.57 4.04
C GLY A 904 0.62 32.93 4.72
N ASP A 905 -0.14 33.14 5.80
CA ASP A 905 -0.13 34.39 6.57
C ASP A 905 1.04 34.50 7.57
N GLY A 906 1.81 33.41 7.74
CA GLY A 906 2.96 33.32 8.62
C GLY A 906 2.61 32.94 10.06
N VAL A 907 1.39 32.51 10.33
CA VAL A 907 0.89 32.11 11.65
C VAL A 907 0.11 30.81 11.52
N VAL A 908 0.65 29.72 12.08
CA VAL A 908 -0.09 28.46 12.17
C VAL A 908 -1.17 28.56 13.23
N ASP A 909 -2.43 28.54 12.81
CA ASP A 909 -3.60 28.48 13.68
C ASP A 909 -4.76 27.67 13.08
N TRP A 910 -5.93 27.72 13.71
CA TRP A 910 -7.10 26.94 13.29
C TRP A 910 -7.60 27.27 11.88
N ARG A 911 -7.16 28.37 11.27
CA ARG A 911 -7.50 28.75 9.89
C ARG A 911 -6.71 27.95 8.86
N ASP A 912 -5.61 27.33 9.26
CA ASP A 912 -4.81 26.45 8.42
C ASP A 912 -5.35 25.02 8.35
N VAL A 913 -6.30 24.69 9.24
CA VAL A 913 -6.91 23.37 9.23
C VAL A 913 -7.77 23.21 7.99
N GLU A 914 -7.53 22.15 7.21
CA GLU A 914 -8.36 21.82 6.06
C GLU A 914 -9.69 21.22 6.53
N ARG A 915 -10.81 21.84 6.16
CA ARG A 915 -12.16 21.50 6.65
C ARG A 915 -13.19 21.64 5.55
N ASP A 916 -14.14 20.72 5.51
CA ASP A 916 -15.31 20.80 4.64
C ASP A 916 -16.34 21.84 5.13
N ASP A 917 -16.34 22.15 6.43
CA ASP A 917 -17.32 23.02 7.08
C ASP A 917 -16.72 24.38 7.49
N PRO A 918 -17.32 25.52 7.09
CA PRO A 918 -16.86 26.84 7.52
C PRO A 918 -17.18 27.09 9.00
N ILE A 919 -16.16 27.37 9.81
CA ILE A 919 -16.33 27.77 11.21
C ILE A 919 -16.24 29.30 11.39
N ASP A 920 -17.26 29.89 12.01
CA ASP A 920 -17.37 31.34 12.25
C ASP A 920 -16.58 31.82 13.49
N ALA A 921 -15.97 30.90 14.25
CA ALA A 921 -15.23 31.19 15.47
C ALA A 921 -14.12 30.16 15.71
N ALA A 922 -13.04 30.62 16.38
CA ALA A 922 -11.93 29.76 16.76
C ALA A 922 -12.41 28.58 17.64
N PRO A 923 -11.94 27.34 17.37
CA PRO A 923 -12.23 26.19 18.20
C PRO A 923 -11.57 26.30 19.58
N GLU A 924 -11.94 25.39 20.48
CA GLU A 924 -11.27 25.26 21.77
C GLU A 924 -9.83 24.77 21.55
N LEU A 925 -8.84 25.57 21.96
CA LEU A 925 -7.43 25.20 21.87
C LEU A 925 -7.16 23.94 22.69
N CYS A 926 -6.31 23.06 22.18
CA CYS A 926 -5.91 21.82 22.84
C CYS A 926 -7.05 20.82 23.06
N ASP A 927 -8.09 20.86 22.22
CA ASP A 927 -9.09 19.80 22.18
C ASP A 927 -8.51 18.61 21.39
N PRO A 928 -8.34 17.42 22.01
CA PRO A 928 -7.81 16.24 21.32
C PRO A 928 -8.75 15.72 20.22
N ASP A 929 -10.03 16.10 20.25
CA ASP A 929 -11.02 15.76 19.22
C ASP A 929 -11.07 16.83 18.11
N GLN A 930 -10.20 17.85 18.15
CA GLN A 930 -10.14 18.89 17.13
C GLN A 930 -9.56 18.35 15.82
N GLU A 931 -10.14 18.77 14.69
CA GLU A 931 -9.48 18.63 13.38
C GLU A 931 -8.15 19.40 13.37
N ILE A 932 -7.14 18.75 12.79
CA ILE A 932 -5.74 19.18 12.69
C ILE A 932 -5.24 18.92 11.27
N GLY A 933 -4.16 19.59 10.89
CA GLY A 933 -3.52 19.40 9.60
C GLY A 933 -4.25 20.05 8.42
N PRO A 934 -3.69 19.93 7.21
CA PRO A 934 -2.50 19.13 6.90
C PRO A 934 -1.20 19.76 7.40
N LEU A 935 -0.15 18.95 7.46
CA LEU A 935 1.22 19.47 7.54
C LEU A 935 1.56 20.13 6.21
N GLY A 936 2.13 21.34 6.26
CA GLY A 936 2.39 22.12 5.06
C GLY A 936 3.66 21.70 4.33
N HIS A 937 3.60 21.66 3.00
CA HIS A 937 4.79 21.57 2.14
C HIS A 937 5.40 22.95 1.91
N PRO A 938 6.72 23.04 1.69
CA PRO A 938 7.30 24.23 1.10
C PRO A 938 6.58 24.59 -0.22
N PRO A 939 6.36 25.88 -0.53
CA PRO A 939 5.72 26.28 -1.78
C PRO A 939 6.47 25.74 -3.00
N GLU A 940 5.72 25.22 -3.99
CA GLU A 940 6.34 24.69 -5.20
C GLU A 940 7.20 25.76 -5.91
N PRO A 941 8.49 25.47 -6.19
CA PRO A 941 9.34 26.39 -6.93
C PRO A 941 8.83 26.58 -8.36
N ALA A 942 8.85 27.83 -8.83
CA ALA A 942 8.58 28.13 -10.25
C ALA A 942 9.54 27.36 -11.17
N ARG A 943 9.09 26.99 -12.37
CA ARG A 943 9.85 26.18 -13.35
C ARG A 943 11.25 26.72 -13.71
N ASP A 944 11.45 28.04 -13.59
CA ASP A 944 12.73 28.71 -13.84
C ASP A 944 13.59 28.91 -12.58
N ALA A 945 13.09 28.54 -11.41
CA ALA A 945 13.81 28.59 -10.15
C ALA A 945 14.74 27.37 -10.00
N PRO A 946 15.92 27.52 -9.37
CA PRO A 946 16.86 26.41 -9.17
C PRO A 946 16.27 25.20 -8.44
N GLY A 947 15.36 25.43 -7.47
CA GLY A 947 14.71 24.35 -6.71
C GLY A 947 13.79 23.46 -7.54
N TYR A 948 13.34 23.92 -8.71
CA TYR A 948 12.48 23.12 -9.59
C TYR A 948 13.14 21.83 -10.07
N VAL A 949 14.47 21.81 -10.21
CA VAL A 949 15.19 20.59 -10.62
C VAL A 949 15.04 19.50 -9.55
N PHE A 950 15.07 19.86 -8.26
CA PHE A 950 14.83 18.92 -7.17
C PHE A 950 13.39 18.39 -7.22
N LEU A 951 12.40 19.30 -7.26
CA LEU A 951 10.97 18.93 -7.38
C LEU A 951 10.70 18.02 -8.58
N ALA A 952 11.32 18.31 -9.74
CA ALA A 952 11.11 17.56 -10.96
C ALA A 952 11.53 16.09 -10.86
N VAL A 953 12.49 15.75 -9.99
CA VAL A 953 12.96 14.38 -9.77
C VAL A 953 12.65 13.82 -8.37
N THR A 954 12.11 14.64 -7.47
CA THR A 954 11.71 14.32 -6.10
C THR A 954 10.39 15.06 -5.83
N PRO A 955 9.27 14.63 -6.44
CA PRO A 955 8.00 15.36 -6.37
C PRO A 955 7.54 15.51 -4.92
N GLU A 956 6.93 16.65 -4.59
CA GLU A 956 6.37 17.00 -3.26
C GLU A 956 7.37 17.07 -2.09
N GLY A 957 8.57 16.51 -2.28
CA GLY A 957 9.62 16.49 -1.28
C GLY A 957 10.45 17.76 -1.24
N TYR A 958 11.11 17.97 -0.12
CA TYR A 958 12.10 19.03 0.06
C TYR A 958 13.43 18.49 0.61
N PRO A 959 14.58 19.06 0.19
CA PRO A 959 15.90 18.60 0.62
C PRO A 959 16.08 18.66 2.14
N PHE A 960 16.42 17.51 2.73
CA PHE A 960 16.75 17.41 4.14
C PHE A 960 17.70 16.25 4.41
N ALA A 961 18.54 16.43 5.42
CA ALA A 961 19.33 15.38 6.04
C ALA A 961 19.50 15.64 7.54
N PHE A 962 19.68 14.57 8.30
CA PHE A 962 19.97 14.62 9.73
C PHE A 962 21.02 13.59 10.13
N THR A 963 21.84 13.92 11.12
CA THR A 963 22.74 12.95 11.74
C THR A 963 22.03 12.16 12.83
N ASN A 964 22.48 10.93 13.10
CA ASN A 964 22.28 10.34 14.44
C ASN A 964 22.94 11.21 15.53
N PRO A 965 22.57 11.05 16.82
CA PRO A 965 23.05 11.94 17.86
C PRO A 965 24.53 11.71 18.17
N LEU A 966 25.19 12.76 18.65
CA LEU A 966 26.34 12.65 19.54
C LEU A 966 25.83 12.74 20.97
N LEU A 967 26.00 11.68 21.75
CA LEU A 967 25.54 11.59 23.15
C LEU A 967 26.69 11.92 24.11
N PHE A 968 26.54 13.00 24.88
CA PHE A 968 27.55 13.48 25.81
C PHE A 968 27.22 13.06 27.25
N ASP A 969 28.02 12.13 27.78
CA ASP A 969 28.03 11.73 29.21
C ASP A 969 28.97 12.68 29.97
N ARG A 970 28.39 13.72 30.55
CA ARG A 970 29.13 14.81 31.23
C ARG A 970 29.21 14.60 32.72
N ASP A 971 28.32 13.81 33.30
CA ASP A 971 28.31 13.51 34.74
C ASP A 971 29.07 12.22 35.11
N GLY A 972 29.42 11.39 34.12
CA GLY A 972 30.20 10.15 34.26
C GLY A 972 29.35 8.94 34.68
N GLY A 973 28.03 9.04 34.61
CA GLY A 973 27.06 8.00 34.95
C GLY A 973 26.55 7.16 33.77
N GLY A 974 27.03 7.43 32.55
CA GLY A 974 26.35 7.05 31.32
C GLY A 974 25.25 8.05 30.95
N PHE A 975 24.78 8.02 29.70
CA PHE A 975 23.83 9.03 29.23
C PHE A 975 22.49 8.98 29.96
N SER A 976 22.17 10.07 30.64
CA SER A 976 20.86 10.42 31.13
C SER A 976 20.21 11.45 30.21
N GLY A 977 18.94 11.24 29.83
CA GLY A 977 18.24 12.22 29.02
C GLY A 977 18.15 13.57 29.76
N PRO A 978 18.24 14.72 29.06
CA PRO A 978 18.17 16.05 29.65
C PRO A 978 16.84 16.37 30.36
N GLY A 979 15.83 15.51 30.19
CA GLY A 979 14.47 15.68 30.68
C GLY A 979 13.59 16.40 29.67
N LEU A 980 12.28 16.27 29.86
CA LEU A 980 11.35 17.12 29.15
C LEU A 980 11.42 18.51 29.78
N GLU A 981 11.57 19.47 28.90
CA GLU A 981 11.41 20.86 29.22
C GLU A 981 9.93 21.05 29.63
N GLY A 982 9.67 21.55 30.85
CA GLY A 982 8.28 21.74 31.30
C GLY A 982 7.49 22.64 30.32
N PRO A 983 6.16 22.48 30.24
CA PRO A 983 5.32 23.13 29.23
C PRO A 983 5.44 24.65 29.21
#